data_AF-A0A3Q7GP46-F1
#
_entry.id   AF-A0A3Q7GP46-F1
#
_cell.length_a   1.000
_cell.length_b   1.000
_cell.length_c   1.000
_cell.angle_alpha   90.00
_cell.angle_beta   90.00
_cell.angle_gamma   90.00
#
_symmetry.space_group_name_H-M   'P 1'
#
loop_
_entity.id
_entity.type
_entity.pdbx_description
1 polymer ?
#
loop_
_entity_poly.entity_id
_entity_poly.type
_entity_poly.pdbx_seq_one_letter_code
_entity_poly.pdbx_strand_id
1 'polypeptide(L)'
;MSCTVAIPNSPVFSPATRIPVTNSLLCKSASFSSSSPSRKSSEFRTLTKFPSFTFSSLSPSSQLKILLIEKSSQATISVNRNSSECSTSAPVSTSTTVSKRKRPARLDIPVVSTNFGNFPETPTAAADFVEVEGNEYSVCCKRGRRGAMEDRYSALVNLQGDSKQGIFGVFDGHGGPKAAEFAAEHLNKNIMDELVRRNDEDVVEVLKNVYLKTDTEFLSEEFGGGSCCVTALIRDGDLVVSNAGDCRAVVSRGGIAEAITSDHKPSRKDEKDRIESLGGYVDCSNGVWRIQGSLAVSRGIGDRYLKQWVIAEPETTVVELNPELEFLVLASDGLWDKVSNQEVVDAARPLCCTGIEALQLVVSECKAKAKIVDLCEKGDAFIKEQTGNMYKNVKKKIERGVAFPTCISVNNTVCHFSPLSSDETVLEEGDIVKIDMGCHIDGFIAVVAHTHVVQGGPVTGRAADVLAAANTAAEVALRLVRPGRKNSDVTEAIQKVAAAYDCKIVEGVLSHQMKQFVIDGNKVVLSVSNPDTRVDDAEFEENEVYSVDIVTSTGEGKPKLLDEKQTTIYKRAVDKSYNLKMKASRDLEEKRARLGLVECVNHDLLQPYPVLHEKPGDLVAHIKFTALLMPNGSDRITSHALQELSPAKTIDDEPEIKTWLALPVKTKKKGGGKKKKGKKGESCQAEPMEGEPNVAES
;
A
#
# COMPACT_ATOMS: atom_id res chain seq x y z
N MET A 1 -5.43 10.11 -18.19
CA MET A 1 -5.75 8.73 -17.76
C MET A 1 -4.44 8.05 -17.39
N SER A 2 -4.06 8.27 -16.14
CA SER A 2 -2.94 7.70 -15.40
C SER A 2 -3.58 7.07 -14.17
N CYS A 3 -3.36 5.78 -13.98
CA CYS A 3 -3.69 5.07 -12.76
C CYS A 3 -2.39 5.04 -11.97
N THR A 4 -2.38 5.65 -10.79
CA THR A 4 -1.29 5.57 -9.83
C THR A 4 -1.72 4.57 -8.78
N VAL A 5 -0.92 3.52 -8.60
CA VAL A 5 -1.10 2.51 -7.56
C VAL A 5 -0.05 2.78 -6.49
N ALA A 6 -0.49 2.91 -5.25
CA ALA A 6 0.34 2.94 -4.05
C ALA A 6 -0.20 1.83 -3.14
N ILE A 7 0.65 0.94 -2.62
CA ILE A 7 0.28 -0.08 -1.61
C ILE A 7 1.40 -0.15 -0.55
N PRO A 8 1.07 -0.37 0.76
CA PRO A 8 1.78 0.23 1.87
C PRO A 8 2.56 -0.76 2.76
N ASN A 9 3.57 -0.22 3.46
CA ASN A 9 3.93 -0.46 4.87
C ASN A 9 5.34 0.13 5.08
N SER A 10 5.43 1.39 5.49
CA SER A 10 6.72 1.99 5.81
C SER A 10 6.89 2.11 7.34
N PRO A 11 7.88 1.43 7.95
CA PRO A 11 8.21 1.60 9.37
C PRO A 11 8.72 3.01 9.70
N VAL A 12 8.94 3.82 8.67
CA VAL A 12 9.49 5.16 8.72
C VAL A 12 8.60 6.15 9.49
N PHE A 13 7.27 5.99 9.47
CA PHE A 13 6.33 6.90 10.15
C PHE A 13 6.02 6.53 11.62
N SER A 14 6.75 5.58 12.21
CA SER A 14 6.54 5.18 13.60
C SER A 14 7.39 6.03 14.58
N PRO A 15 6.79 6.68 15.59
CA PRO A 15 7.52 7.56 16.51
C PRO A 15 8.58 6.80 17.32
N ALA A 16 9.73 7.43 17.55
CA ALA A 16 10.81 6.90 18.37
C ALA A 16 10.48 7.03 19.86
N THR A 17 10.53 5.92 20.61
CA THR A 17 10.59 5.96 22.07
C THR A 17 11.98 6.47 22.47
N ARG A 18 12.09 7.73 22.89
CA ARG A 18 13.35 8.29 23.41
C ARG A 18 13.75 7.55 24.69
N ILE A 19 14.71 6.63 24.60
CA ILE A 19 15.44 6.12 25.75
C ILE A 19 16.76 6.91 25.83
N PRO A 20 17.04 7.61 26.93
CA PRO A 20 18.31 8.31 27.09
C PRO A 20 19.44 7.29 27.28
N VAL A 21 20.36 7.25 26.31
CA VAL A 21 21.64 6.54 26.42
C VAL A 21 22.53 7.32 27.39
N THR A 22 22.79 6.76 28.57
CA THR A 22 23.89 7.20 29.44
C THR A 22 25.03 6.21 29.30
N ASN A 23 26.20 6.71 28.88
CA ASN A 23 27.42 5.93 28.76
C ASN A 23 28.13 5.76 30.11
N SER A 24 28.52 4.51 30.38
CA SER A 24 29.66 4.04 31.19
C SER A 24 29.74 4.40 32.68
N LEU A 25 29.87 3.36 33.53
CA LEU A 25 31.10 3.10 34.31
C LEU A 25 31.06 1.73 35.03
N LEU A 26 32.27 1.18 35.17
CA LEU A 26 32.64 -0.15 35.69
C LEU A 26 32.48 -0.33 37.22
N CYS A 27 32.19 -1.59 37.61
CA CYS A 27 32.71 -2.34 38.77
C CYS A 27 32.62 -1.77 40.21
N LYS A 28 31.81 -2.42 41.09
CA LYS A 28 32.23 -3.35 42.18
C LYS A 28 31.12 -3.61 43.22
N SER A 29 31.08 -4.86 43.67
CA SER A 29 30.52 -5.46 44.89
C SER A 29 29.97 -4.55 46.02
N ALA A 30 28.79 -4.90 46.58
CA ALA A 30 28.60 -5.41 47.96
C ALA A 30 27.12 -5.34 48.46
N SER A 31 26.65 -6.48 48.97
CA SER A 31 25.76 -6.74 50.12
C SER A 31 24.71 -5.73 50.66
N PHE A 32 23.49 -6.28 50.83
CA PHE A 32 22.55 -6.21 51.98
C PHE A 32 21.72 -4.96 52.33
N SER A 33 20.42 -5.26 52.53
CA SER A 33 19.51 -4.81 53.61
C SER A 33 18.58 -3.59 53.40
N SER A 34 17.29 -3.93 53.38
CA SER A 34 16.13 -3.35 54.10
C SER A 34 16.00 -1.84 54.34
N SER A 35 14.77 -1.38 54.06
CA SER A 35 13.84 -0.66 54.96
C SER A 35 13.28 0.64 54.39
N SER A 36 11.95 0.69 54.33
CA SER A 36 11.13 1.90 54.26
C SER A 36 11.42 2.82 55.46
N PRO A 37 11.12 4.12 55.38
CA PRO A 37 9.86 4.53 55.98
C PRO A 37 9.15 5.72 55.31
N SER A 38 7.94 5.92 55.83
CA SER A 38 6.84 6.78 55.47
C SER A 38 6.94 8.27 55.86
N ARG A 39 6.12 9.07 55.16
CA ARG A 39 5.09 10.03 55.66
C ARG A 39 5.43 11.52 55.94
N LYS A 40 4.43 12.33 55.52
CA LYS A 40 3.94 13.67 55.96
C LYS A 40 4.62 14.90 55.36
N SER A 41 3.98 16.06 55.12
CA SER A 41 2.60 16.58 54.86
C SER A 41 2.69 18.11 54.96
N SER A 42 1.64 18.85 54.52
CA SER A 42 1.37 20.31 54.69
C SER A 42 2.03 21.24 53.65
N GLU A 43 1.42 22.29 53.10
CA GLU A 43 0.08 22.91 53.24
C GLU A 43 -0.17 23.93 52.10
N PHE A 44 -1.34 23.82 51.46
CA PHE A 44 -2.33 24.85 51.09
C PHE A 44 -1.99 26.35 50.89
N ARG A 45 -2.50 26.93 49.79
CA ARG A 45 -3.34 28.16 49.78
C ARG A 45 -4.24 28.24 48.53
N THR A 46 -5.48 28.67 48.76
CA THR A 46 -6.69 28.71 47.90
C THR A 46 -7.04 30.14 47.47
N LEU A 47 -7.78 30.30 46.34
CA LEU A 47 -8.83 31.32 46.07
C LEU A 47 -9.43 31.05 44.66
N THR A 48 -10.63 30.45 44.52
CA THR A 48 -11.96 31.04 44.18
C THR A 48 -11.99 31.88 42.88
N LYS A 49 -12.95 31.82 41.94
CA LYS A 49 -14.41 31.58 41.99
C LYS A 49 -14.96 31.46 40.54
N PHE A 50 -16.05 30.70 40.35
CA PHE A 50 -16.91 30.66 39.14
C PHE A 50 -17.72 31.97 38.95
N PRO A 51 -18.37 32.18 37.79
CA PRO A 51 -19.80 31.83 37.67
C PRO A 51 -20.25 31.26 36.31
N SER A 52 -21.35 30.53 36.38
CA SER A 52 -22.20 30.01 35.29
C SER A 52 -23.44 30.87 35.10
N PHE A 53 -23.94 31.05 33.86
CA PHE A 53 -25.36 31.38 33.58
C PHE A 53 -25.82 30.92 32.18
N THR A 54 -26.98 30.28 32.14
CA THR A 54 -27.94 30.08 31.02
C THR A 54 -28.68 31.40 30.71
N PHE A 55 -29.31 31.74 29.57
CA PHE A 55 -30.34 31.08 28.74
C PHE A 55 -30.60 31.97 27.48
N SER A 56 -31.36 31.43 26.50
CA SER A 56 -32.35 32.10 25.61
C SER A 56 -32.06 32.32 24.11
N SER A 57 -33.07 31.89 23.36
CA SER A 57 -33.38 32.02 21.93
C SER A 57 -33.60 33.45 21.46
N LEU A 58 -33.35 33.72 20.17
CA LEU A 58 -34.21 34.56 19.30
C LEU A 58 -33.72 34.56 17.84
N SER A 59 -34.66 34.42 16.92
CA SER A 59 -34.54 34.61 15.46
C SER A 59 -34.29 36.09 15.10
N PRO A 60 -33.94 36.38 13.83
CA PRO A 60 -34.82 37.28 13.07
C PRO A 60 -35.01 36.91 11.59
N SER A 61 -36.18 37.30 11.10
CA SER A 61 -36.62 37.28 9.70
C SER A 61 -36.62 38.70 9.11
N SER A 62 -36.20 38.87 7.85
CA SER A 62 -36.76 39.80 6.84
C SER A 62 -35.99 39.61 5.51
N GLN A 63 -36.61 39.02 4.48
CA GLN A 63 -37.40 39.62 3.38
C GLN A 63 -36.69 40.67 2.50
N LEU A 64 -36.32 40.24 1.29
CA LEU A 64 -36.47 41.02 0.06
C LEU A 64 -36.68 40.08 -1.16
N LYS A 65 -37.30 40.64 -2.19
CA LYS A 65 -38.32 40.04 -3.06
C LYS A 65 -37.86 40.02 -4.53
N ILE A 66 -38.44 39.06 -5.29
CA ILE A 66 -38.84 39.15 -6.71
C ILE A 66 -37.75 38.98 -7.81
N LEU A 67 -37.74 37.83 -8.51
CA LEU A 67 -38.30 37.68 -9.88
C LEU A 67 -38.25 36.21 -10.35
N LEU A 68 -39.43 35.67 -10.61
CA LEU A 68 -39.69 34.48 -11.43
C LEU A 68 -39.51 34.84 -12.91
N ILE A 69 -38.80 34.00 -13.68
CA ILE A 69 -39.05 33.83 -15.12
C ILE A 69 -39.10 32.33 -15.43
N GLU A 70 -40.19 31.98 -16.10
CA GLU A 70 -40.66 30.64 -16.46
C GLU A 70 -39.84 29.98 -17.58
N LYS A 71 -39.97 28.65 -17.63
CA LYS A 71 -39.58 27.77 -18.73
C LYS A 71 -40.45 28.01 -19.98
N SER A 72 -39.87 27.86 -21.16
CA SER A 72 -40.55 27.19 -22.28
C SER A 72 -39.56 26.47 -23.23
N SER A 73 -39.79 25.16 -23.35
CA SER A 73 -40.08 24.37 -24.55
C SER A 73 -39.31 24.52 -25.87
N GLN A 74 -38.89 23.32 -26.37
CA GLN A 74 -38.97 22.82 -27.76
C GLN A 74 -38.02 23.45 -28.81
N ALA A 75 -37.56 22.78 -29.86
CA ALA A 75 -37.68 21.42 -30.38
C ALA A 75 -36.54 21.16 -31.40
N THR A 76 -36.36 19.87 -31.67
CA THR A 76 -35.81 19.19 -32.86
C THR A 76 -35.79 20.01 -34.17
N ILE A 77 -34.74 19.85 -34.99
CA ILE A 77 -34.81 19.60 -36.44
C ILE A 77 -33.44 19.14 -36.97
N SER A 78 -33.53 18.23 -37.93
CA SER A 78 -32.51 17.52 -38.70
C SER A 78 -31.93 18.35 -39.86
N VAL A 79 -31.03 17.70 -40.61
CA VAL A 79 -30.73 17.82 -42.07
C VAL A 79 -29.27 18.16 -42.40
N ASN A 80 -28.51 17.09 -42.69
CA ASN A 80 -27.94 16.71 -43.99
C ASN A 80 -27.21 17.73 -44.90
N ARG A 81 -26.06 17.21 -45.40
CA ARG A 81 -25.52 17.21 -46.78
C ARG A 81 -24.56 18.30 -47.28
N ASN A 82 -23.50 17.74 -47.88
CA ASN A 82 -22.75 18.18 -49.08
C ASN A 82 -21.81 19.39 -48.88
N SER A 83 -20.66 19.53 -49.52
CA SER A 83 -19.89 18.76 -50.51
C SER A 83 -18.66 19.62 -50.83
N SER A 84 -17.49 19.04 -51.13
CA SER A 84 -16.66 19.44 -52.28
C SER A 84 -15.34 18.66 -52.30
N GLU A 85 -15.15 17.96 -53.41
CA GLU A 85 -13.92 17.35 -53.90
C GLU A 85 -12.98 18.44 -54.44
N CYS A 86 -11.66 18.20 -54.51
CA CYS A 86 -10.98 17.92 -55.79
C CYS A 86 -9.44 17.85 -55.64
N SER A 87 -8.91 16.84 -56.32
CA SER A 87 -7.55 16.40 -56.67
C SER A 87 -6.59 17.48 -57.25
N THR A 88 -5.25 17.38 -57.25
CA THR A 88 -4.30 16.47 -57.97
C THR A 88 -2.88 17.04 -57.69
N SER A 89 -1.78 16.32 -57.46
CA SER A 89 -0.86 15.69 -58.44
C SER A 89 0.55 15.60 -57.79
N ALA A 90 1.34 14.58 -58.15
CA ALA A 90 2.80 14.47 -57.92
C ALA A 90 3.50 14.48 -59.32
N PRO A 91 4.84 14.25 -59.50
CA PRO A 91 6.00 14.15 -58.60
C PRO A 91 7.26 14.93 -59.11
N VAL A 92 8.44 14.77 -58.48
CA VAL A 92 9.79 14.51 -59.08
C VAL A 92 10.96 14.85 -58.12
N SER A 93 12.04 14.09 -58.29
CA SER A 93 13.24 13.79 -57.50
C SER A 93 14.37 14.83 -57.47
N THR A 94 15.32 14.68 -56.52
CA THR A 94 16.78 14.59 -56.78
C THR A 94 17.57 14.19 -55.52
N SER A 95 18.62 13.40 -55.75
CA SER A 95 19.55 12.79 -54.79
C SER A 95 20.74 13.70 -54.44
N THR A 96 21.36 13.52 -53.27
CA THR A 96 22.83 13.59 -53.12
C THR A 96 23.32 12.90 -51.83
N THR A 97 24.37 12.10 -51.99
CA THR A 97 25.11 11.31 -51.00
C THR A 97 26.37 12.04 -50.52
N VAL A 98 26.72 11.97 -49.21
CA VAL A 98 28.09 12.25 -48.72
C VAL A 98 28.51 11.29 -47.60
N SER A 99 29.78 10.89 -47.64
CA SER A 99 30.45 9.76 -46.99
C SER A 99 30.89 9.92 -45.53
N LYS A 100 31.12 8.75 -44.92
CA LYS A 100 31.56 8.40 -43.55
C LYS A 100 32.91 8.99 -43.10
N ARG A 101 33.07 9.27 -41.79
CA ARG A 101 34.34 9.15 -41.04
C ARG A 101 34.13 8.38 -39.73
N LYS A 102 34.99 7.38 -39.50
CA LYS A 102 35.05 6.47 -38.34
C LYS A 102 35.84 7.14 -37.20
N ARG A 103 35.34 7.11 -35.95
CA ARG A 103 36.11 7.50 -34.75
C ARG A 103 37.09 6.38 -34.33
N PRO A 104 38.28 6.70 -33.78
CA PRO A 104 39.23 5.70 -33.29
C PRO A 104 38.78 5.09 -31.95
N ALA A 105 39.29 3.89 -31.65
CA ALA A 105 39.04 3.18 -30.39
C ALA A 105 39.73 3.87 -29.21
N ARG A 106 39.08 3.93 -28.05
CA ARG A 106 39.61 4.53 -26.81
C ARG A 106 40.18 3.42 -25.91
N LEU A 107 41.38 3.68 -25.35
CA LEU A 107 42.11 2.80 -24.42
C LEU A 107 41.34 2.55 -23.12
N ASP A 108 41.43 1.32 -22.62
CA ASP A 108 41.03 0.93 -21.25
C ASP A 108 42.14 1.27 -20.25
N ILE A 109 41.77 1.99 -19.18
CA ILE A 109 42.58 2.15 -17.96
C ILE A 109 41.73 1.56 -16.82
N PRO A 110 42.21 0.56 -16.07
CA PRO A 110 41.42 -0.02 -14.99
C PRO A 110 41.40 0.91 -13.76
N VAL A 111 40.21 1.35 -13.36
CA VAL A 111 39.97 2.01 -12.07
C VAL A 111 39.32 0.98 -11.15
N VAL A 112 39.96 0.74 -10.00
CA VAL A 112 39.49 -0.14 -8.93
C VAL A 112 38.25 0.49 -8.27
N SER A 113 37.11 -0.19 -8.34
CA SER A 113 35.86 0.23 -7.69
C SER A 113 35.88 -0.02 -6.19
N THR A 114 35.67 1.02 -5.39
CA THR A 114 35.20 0.90 -4.01
C THR A 114 33.68 0.73 -4.03
N ASN A 115 33.20 -0.44 -3.60
CA ASN A 115 31.77 -0.77 -3.55
C ASN A 115 31.04 0.07 -2.48
N PHE A 116 30.17 0.97 -2.93
CA PHE A 116 29.03 1.48 -2.16
C PHE A 116 27.74 0.95 -2.82
N GLY A 117 26.69 0.72 -2.02
CA GLY A 117 25.53 -0.13 -2.34
C GLY A 117 24.86 0.06 -3.72
N ASN A 118 24.21 -0.99 -4.20
CA ASN A 118 23.52 -1.01 -5.50
C ASN A 118 22.36 0.00 -5.54
N PHE A 119 22.45 0.99 -6.44
CA PHE A 119 21.40 1.95 -6.73
C PHE A 119 20.34 1.35 -7.67
N PRO A 120 19.04 1.54 -7.43
CA PRO A 120 18.04 1.32 -8.46
C PRO A 120 18.11 2.47 -9.49
N GLU A 121 18.73 2.22 -10.64
CA GLU A 121 18.77 3.18 -11.75
C GLU A 121 17.44 3.24 -12.52
N THR A 122 17.02 4.46 -12.89
CA THR A 122 15.90 4.63 -13.84
C THR A 122 16.34 4.10 -15.22
N PRO A 123 15.60 3.17 -15.87
CA PRO A 123 16.02 2.61 -17.16
C PRO A 123 16.20 3.67 -18.25
N THR A 124 17.38 3.72 -18.87
CA THR A 124 17.76 4.71 -19.90
C THR A 124 17.12 4.48 -21.28
N ALA A 125 16.40 3.36 -21.49
CA ALA A 125 15.96 2.91 -22.82
C ALA A 125 14.43 2.78 -22.96
N ALA A 126 13.86 3.48 -23.95
CA ALA A 126 12.63 3.25 -24.75
C ALA A 126 11.35 2.67 -24.10
N ALA A 127 11.27 2.46 -22.79
CA ALA A 127 10.07 2.00 -22.12
C ALA A 127 9.14 3.19 -21.91
N ASP A 128 7.91 3.09 -22.44
CA ASP A 128 6.88 4.12 -22.26
C ASP A 128 6.36 4.20 -20.82
N PHE A 129 6.69 3.20 -20.01
CA PHE A 129 6.20 3.03 -18.66
C PHE A 129 7.21 2.25 -17.83
N VAL A 130 7.57 2.81 -16.68
CA VAL A 130 8.43 2.21 -15.66
C VAL A 130 7.64 2.20 -14.38
N GLU A 131 7.57 1.03 -13.76
CA GLU A 131 6.97 0.84 -12.44
C GLU A 131 8.00 0.11 -11.59
N VAL A 132 8.32 0.69 -10.44
CA VAL A 132 9.26 0.12 -9.49
C VAL A 132 8.60 0.12 -8.13
N GLU A 133 8.73 -1.01 -7.47
CA GLU A 133 8.17 -1.23 -6.16
C GLU A 133 9.27 -1.73 -5.24
N GLY A 134 9.57 -0.91 -4.23
CA GLY A 134 10.37 -1.30 -3.10
C GLY A 134 9.48 -1.76 -1.94
N ASN A 135 10.09 -2.27 -0.88
CA ASN A 135 9.33 -2.70 0.30
C ASN A 135 8.59 -1.53 1.00
N GLU A 136 9.07 -0.30 0.83
CA GLU A 136 8.63 0.88 1.59
C GLU A 136 8.20 2.06 0.69
N TYR A 137 8.27 1.90 -0.63
CA TYR A 137 7.95 2.95 -1.60
C TYR A 137 7.52 2.36 -2.94
N SER A 138 6.78 3.16 -3.71
CA SER A 138 6.39 2.83 -5.08
C SER A 138 6.71 3.99 -6.01
N VAL A 139 7.15 3.68 -7.23
CA VAL A 139 7.49 4.67 -8.26
C VAL A 139 6.81 4.30 -9.56
N CYS A 140 6.24 5.30 -10.21
CA CYS A 140 5.69 5.20 -11.55
C CYS A 140 6.26 6.33 -12.41
N CYS A 141 6.90 5.98 -13.53
CA CYS A 141 7.33 6.93 -14.55
C CYS A 141 6.65 6.55 -15.86
N LYS A 142 6.03 7.52 -16.53
CA LYS A 142 5.36 7.29 -17.81
C LYS A 142 5.83 8.32 -18.83
N ARG A 143 6.41 7.84 -19.93
CA ARG A 143 6.81 8.71 -21.04
C ARG A 143 5.55 9.30 -21.67
N GLY A 144 5.47 10.62 -21.64
CA GLY A 144 4.42 11.38 -22.34
C GLY A 144 4.60 11.36 -23.86
N ARG A 145 4.21 12.43 -24.54
CA ARG A 145 4.35 12.55 -26.01
C ARG A 145 5.78 12.86 -26.47
N ARG A 146 6.73 12.96 -25.54
CA ARG A 146 8.14 13.30 -25.79
C ARG A 146 8.88 12.11 -26.40
N GLY A 147 9.94 12.40 -27.16
CA GLY A 147 10.78 11.37 -27.78
C GLY A 147 11.57 10.52 -26.79
N ALA A 148 11.89 11.07 -25.61
CA ALA A 148 12.57 10.38 -24.53
C ALA A 148 11.86 10.67 -23.19
N MET A 149 12.04 9.78 -22.21
CA MET A 149 11.69 10.06 -20.82
C MET A 149 12.79 10.96 -20.25
N GLU A 150 12.45 12.22 -19.96
CA GLU A 150 13.41 13.20 -19.44
C GLU A 150 13.47 13.16 -17.91
N ASP A 151 12.36 12.82 -17.25
CA ASP A 151 12.32 12.70 -15.79
C ASP A 151 13.07 11.48 -15.28
N ARG A 152 13.57 11.58 -14.05
CA ARG A 152 14.25 10.55 -13.29
C ARG A 152 13.71 10.50 -11.88
N TYR A 153 14.00 9.41 -11.19
CA TYR A 153 13.76 9.30 -9.76
C TYR A 153 14.97 8.67 -9.09
N SER A 154 15.02 8.80 -7.78
CA SER A 154 15.97 8.07 -6.94
C SER A 154 15.29 7.65 -5.64
N ALA A 155 15.67 6.49 -5.12
CA ALA A 155 15.18 5.99 -3.84
C ALA A 155 16.26 5.15 -3.17
N LEU A 156 16.66 5.57 -1.97
CA LEU A 156 17.65 4.93 -1.12
C LEU A 156 17.00 4.67 0.24
N VAL A 157 16.92 3.40 0.64
CA VAL A 157 16.30 2.97 1.90
C VAL A 157 17.34 2.27 2.78
N ASN A 158 17.02 2.07 4.06
CA ASN A 158 17.91 1.43 5.03
C ASN A 158 19.23 2.18 5.23
N LEU A 159 19.19 3.52 5.35
CA LEU A 159 20.42 4.32 5.48
C LEU A 159 21.19 3.88 6.74
N GLN A 160 22.48 3.61 6.58
CA GLN A 160 23.37 3.14 7.65
C GLN A 160 22.86 1.88 8.38
N GLY A 161 22.00 1.07 7.74
CA GLY A 161 21.41 -0.13 8.32
C GLY A 161 20.12 0.12 9.12
N ASP A 162 19.63 1.35 9.20
CA ASP A 162 18.36 1.70 9.85
C ASP A 162 17.22 1.72 8.84
N SER A 163 16.29 0.77 8.98
CA SER A 163 15.11 0.64 8.11
C SER A 163 14.10 1.78 8.26
N LYS A 164 14.30 2.69 9.21
CA LYS A 164 13.46 3.89 9.36
C LYS A 164 14.01 5.10 8.63
N GLN A 165 15.13 4.96 7.94
CA GLN A 165 15.80 6.06 7.26
C GLN A 165 15.84 5.85 5.74
N GLY A 166 15.61 6.93 4.99
CA GLY A 166 15.60 6.89 3.54
C GLY A 166 15.77 8.26 2.87
N ILE A 167 16.20 8.24 1.62
CA ILE A 167 16.28 9.41 0.73
C ILE A 167 15.50 9.09 -0.54
N PHE A 168 14.59 9.97 -0.91
CA PHE A 168 13.76 9.85 -2.10
C PHE A 168 13.89 11.11 -2.94
N GLY A 169 13.79 11.00 -4.26
CA GLY A 169 13.81 12.17 -5.13
C GLY A 169 13.11 11.96 -6.45
N VAL A 170 12.47 13.03 -6.94
CA VAL A 170 11.89 13.13 -8.28
C VAL A 170 12.55 14.30 -9.00
N PHE A 171 12.98 14.04 -10.23
CA PHE A 171 13.75 14.97 -11.04
C PHE A 171 13.06 15.12 -12.39
N ASP A 172 12.38 16.23 -12.62
CA ASP A 172 11.72 16.54 -13.88
C ASP A 172 12.73 17.21 -14.81
N GLY A 173 12.97 16.64 -15.99
CA GLY A 173 14.03 17.07 -16.89
C GLY A 173 13.49 17.86 -18.08
N HIS A 174 14.22 18.91 -18.48
CA HIS A 174 13.90 19.67 -19.69
C HIS A 174 15.14 19.99 -20.51
N GLY A 175 14.96 20.04 -21.84
CA GLY A 175 16.08 20.27 -22.77
C GLY A 175 17.02 19.07 -22.88
N GLY A 176 16.51 17.86 -22.60
CA GLY A 176 17.25 16.61 -22.54
C GLY A 176 17.24 15.97 -21.15
N PRO A 177 17.55 14.67 -21.04
CA PRO A 177 17.50 13.93 -19.77
C PRO A 177 18.72 14.15 -18.86
N LYS A 178 19.77 14.82 -19.34
CA LYS A 178 21.09 14.79 -18.71
C LYS A 178 21.13 15.46 -17.34
N ALA A 179 20.41 16.56 -17.16
CA ALA A 179 20.34 17.24 -15.86
C ALA A 179 19.61 16.39 -14.82
N ALA A 180 18.47 15.79 -15.18
CA ALA A 180 17.71 14.92 -14.29
C ALA A 180 18.49 13.62 -13.95
N GLU A 181 19.19 13.04 -14.93
CA GLU A 181 20.08 11.89 -14.73
C GLU A 181 21.21 12.22 -13.76
N PHE A 182 21.89 13.35 -13.99
CA PHE A 182 22.95 13.81 -13.10
C PHE A 182 22.44 14.07 -11.68
N ALA A 183 21.30 14.77 -11.55
CA ALA A 183 20.69 15.08 -10.26
C ALA A 183 20.33 13.79 -9.48
N ALA A 184 19.74 12.81 -10.15
CA ALA A 184 19.38 11.52 -9.55
C ALA A 184 20.58 10.72 -9.05
N GLU A 185 21.70 10.76 -9.78
CA GLU A 185 22.93 10.06 -9.43
C GLU A 185 23.71 10.76 -8.30
N HIS A 186 23.70 12.10 -8.26
CA HIS A 186 24.63 12.88 -7.44
C HIS A 186 23.98 13.47 -6.18
N LEU A 187 22.70 13.85 -6.18
CA LEU A 187 22.08 14.47 -5.01
C LEU A 187 22.09 13.53 -3.81
N ASN A 188 21.62 12.29 -3.95
CA ASN A 188 21.59 11.33 -2.84
C ASN A 188 22.99 11.05 -2.29
N LYS A 189 23.99 10.92 -3.18
CA LYS A 189 25.37 10.72 -2.79
C LYS A 189 25.91 11.93 -2.02
N ASN A 190 25.71 13.14 -2.54
CA ASN A 190 26.14 14.37 -1.89
C ASN A 190 25.43 14.59 -0.54
N ILE A 191 24.15 14.23 -0.42
CA ILE A 191 23.43 14.23 0.87
C ILE A 191 24.12 13.27 1.85
N MET A 192 24.37 12.02 1.45
CA MET A 192 25.01 11.03 2.32
C MET A 192 26.42 11.44 2.74
N ASP A 193 27.24 11.94 1.82
CA ASP A 193 28.61 12.38 2.10
C ASP A 193 28.62 13.55 3.11
N GLU A 194 27.68 14.48 2.99
CA GLU A 194 27.54 15.61 3.92
C GLU A 194 27.01 15.20 5.29
N LEU A 195 26.01 14.31 5.33
CA LEU A 195 25.43 13.78 6.56
C LEU A 195 26.42 12.96 7.40
N VAL A 196 27.38 12.27 6.77
CA VAL A 196 28.47 11.55 7.48
C VAL A 196 29.49 12.52 8.06
N ARG A 197 29.73 13.64 7.38
CA ARG A 197 30.79 14.58 7.72
C ARG A 197 30.39 15.56 8.83
N ARG A 198 29.10 15.84 8.98
CA ARG A 198 28.56 16.92 9.83
C ARG A 198 27.39 16.39 10.66
N ASN A 199 27.68 15.85 11.85
CA ASN A 199 26.65 15.27 12.74
C ASN A 199 25.79 16.32 13.48
N ASP A 200 26.22 17.59 13.59
CA ASP A 200 25.57 18.63 14.41
C ASP A 200 25.20 19.91 13.64
N GLU A 201 25.24 19.89 12.30
CA GLU A 201 24.89 21.07 11.50
C GLU A 201 23.42 21.11 11.10
N ASP A 202 22.90 22.32 10.88
CA ASP A 202 21.52 22.54 10.44
C ASP A 202 21.28 21.82 9.09
N VAL A 203 20.42 20.79 9.13
CA VAL A 203 20.09 19.95 7.96
C VAL A 203 19.57 20.79 6.79
N VAL A 204 18.91 21.92 7.05
CA VAL A 204 18.43 22.84 6.02
C VAL A 204 19.59 23.47 5.25
N GLU A 205 20.60 23.94 5.97
CA GLU A 205 21.80 24.54 5.37
C GLU A 205 22.65 23.47 4.66
N VAL A 206 22.71 22.25 5.20
CA VAL A 206 23.37 21.11 4.54
C VAL A 206 22.71 20.82 3.19
N LEU A 207 21.39 20.66 3.15
CA LEU A 207 20.67 20.35 1.91
C LEU A 207 20.76 21.50 0.89
N LYS A 208 20.72 22.76 1.34
CA LYS A 208 20.99 23.91 0.48
C LYS A 208 22.37 23.80 -0.20
N ASN A 209 23.41 23.55 0.58
CA ASN A 209 24.78 23.42 0.06
C ASN A 209 24.93 22.22 -0.88
N VAL A 210 24.23 21.11 -0.61
CA VAL A 210 24.21 19.93 -1.49
C VAL A 210 23.62 20.26 -2.87
N TYR A 211 22.51 21.00 -2.92
CA TYR A 211 21.91 21.42 -4.19
C TYR A 211 22.84 22.35 -4.98
N LEU A 212 23.43 23.35 -4.32
CA LEU A 212 24.37 24.29 -4.96
C LEU A 212 25.63 23.59 -5.46
N LYS A 213 26.17 22.65 -4.69
CA LYS A 213 27.31 21.82 -5.07
C LYS A 213 26.98 20.98 -6.30
N THR A 214 25.85 20.26 -6.28
CA THR A 214 25.44 19.39 -7.39
C THR A 214 25.21 20.19 -8.67
N ASP A 215 24.65 21.40 -8.56
CA ASP A 215 24.51 22.31 -9.70
C ASP A 215 25.85 22.77 -10.27
N THR A 216 26.79 23.15 -9.39
CA THR A 216 28.14 23.56 -9.80
C THR A 216 28.87 22.40 -10.50
N GLU A 217 28.73 21.18 -10.00
CA GLU A 217 29.28 19.97 -10.61
C GLU A 217 28.66 19.74 -12.00
N PHE A 218 27.35 19.82 -12.15
CA PHE A 218 26.69 19.69 -13.46
C PHE A 218 27.11 20.79 -14.45
N LEU A 219 27.24 22.04 -14.00
CA LEU A 219 27.69 23.16 -14.82
C LEU A 219 29.19 23.10 -15.16
N SER A 220 29.97 22.23 -14.51
CA SER A 220 31.35 21.96 -14.92
C SER A 220 31.43 21.00 -16.11
N GLU A 221 30.36 20.24 -16.37
CA GLU A 221 30.25 19.33 -17.52
C GLU A 221 29.75 20.07 -18.77
N GLU A 222 30.09 19.58 -19.97
CA GLU A 222 29.62 20.15 -21.25
C GLU A 222 28.18 19.71 -21.62
N PHE A 223 27.35 19.42 -20.63
CA PHE A 223 25.95 19.04 -20.84
C PHE A 223 25.02 20.25 -20.95
N GLY A 224 23.91 20.07 -21.66
CA GLY A 224 22.82 21.04 -21.77
C GLY A 224 21.55 20.56 -21.07
N GLY A 225 20.56 21.46 -20.97
CA GLY A 225 19.29 21.20 -20.30
C GLY A 225 19.28 21.62 -18.83
N GLY A 226 18.17 21.35 -18.16
CA GLY A 226 17.97 21.60 -16.74
C GLY A 226 17.00 20.60 -16.13
N SER A 227 16.85 20.66 -14.81
CA SER A 227 15.94 19.79 -14.09
C SER A 227 15.36 20.46 -12.84
N CYS A 228 14.06 20.31 -12.65
CA CYS A 228 13.41 20.53 -11.36
C CYS A 228 13.67 19.33 -10.46
N CYS A 229 13.86 19.57 -9.16
CA CYS A 229 14.25 18.55 -8.21
C CYS A 229 13.47 18.70 -6.91
N VAL A 230 12.75 17.66 -6.50
CA VAL A 230 12.26 17.53 -5.13
C VAL A 230 12.91 16.31 -4.48
N THR A 231 13.48 16.49 -3.29
CA THR A 231 14.07 15.41 -2.48
C THR A 231 13.43 15.37 -1.11
N ALA A 232 13.29 14.16 -0.56
CA ALA A 232 12.79 13.90 0.79
C ALA A 232 13.81 13.04 1.53
N LEU A 233 14.37 13.57 2.61
CA LEU A 233 15.20 12.85 3.57
C LEU A 233 14.33 12.49 4.77
N ILE A 234 14.33 11.22 5.14
CA ILE A 234 13.72 10.76 6.37
C ILE A 234 14.82 10.24 7.28
N ARG A 235 14.94 10.87 8.45
CA ARG A 235 15.99 10.58 9.42
C ARG A 235 15.60 11.09 10.80
N ASP A 236 15.95 10.34 11.84
CA ASP A 236 15.83 10.75 13.25
C ASP A 236 14.42 11.21 13.70
N GLY A 237 13.38 10.70 13.03
CA GLY A 237 11.98 11.07 13.32
C GLY A 237 11.49 12.30 12.56
N ASP A 238 12.30 12.87 11.67
CA ASP A 238 11.93 14.01 10.84
C ASP A 238 11.84 13.64 9.35
N LEU A 239 10.91 14.29 8.66
CA LEU A 239 10.80 14.36 7.21
C LEU A 239 11.29 15.74 6.75
N VAL A 240 12.43 15.77 6.07
CA VAL A 240 13.04 16.98 5.52
C VAL A 240 12.88 16.97 4.01
N VAL A 241 12.14 17.93 3.45
CA VAL A 241 11.85 18.00 2.01
C VAL A 241 12.41 19.28 1.41
N SER A 242 13.25 19.14 0.40
CA SER A 242 13.86 20.24 -0.35
C SER A 242 13.35 20.26 -1.79
N ASN A 243 12.89 21.42 -2.27
CA ASN A 243 12.39 21.60 -3.63
C ASN A 243 13.14 22.74 -4.35
N ALA A 244 13.54 22.50 -5.60
CA ALA A 244 14.00 23.52 -6.54
C ALA A 244 13.36 23.27 -7.90
N GLY A 245 12.41 24.13 -8.29
CA GLY A 245 11.57 23.95 -9.48
C GLY A 245 10.10 23.69 -9.13
N ASP A 246 9.35 23.08 -10.04
CA ASP A 246 7.91 22.85 -9.96
C ASP A 246 7.50 21.38 -9.82
N CYS A 247 8.45 20.53 -9.40
CA CYS A 247 8.09 19.31 -8.69
C CYS A 247 7.42 19.67 -7.34
N ARG A 248 6.61 18.75 -6.81
CA ARG A 248 5.90 18.98 -5.54
C ARG A 248 5.85 17.73 -4.68
N ALA A 249 5.94 17.98 -3.37
CA ALA A 249 5.71 17.04 -2.29
C ALA A 249 4.38 17.34 -1.58
N VAL A 250 3.55 16.30 -1.40
CA VAL A 250 2.26 16.35 -0.71
C VAL A 250 2.19 15.22 0.30
N VAL A 251 1.90 15.54 1.55
CA VAL A 251 1.64 14.53 2.60
C VAL A 251 0.14 14.34 2.80
N SER A 252 -0.27 13.13 3.18
CA SER A 252 -1.59 12.88 3.76
C SER A 252 -1.49 13.03 5.28
N ARG A 253 -2.22 14.00 5.84
CA ARG A 253 -2.37 14.18 7.29
C ARG A 253 -3.81 13.86 7.70
N GLY A 254 -4.04 12.68 8.29
CA GLY A 254 -5.38 12.23 8.65
C GLY A 254 -6.37 12.25 7.46
N GLY A 255 -5.88 11.94 6.27
CA GLY A 255 -6.60 11.99 5.00
C GLY A 255 -6.80 13.37 4.36
N ILE A 256 -6.22 14.44 4.92
CA ILE A 256 -6.20 15.76 4.30
C ILE A 256 -4.86 15.97 3.61
N ALA A 257 -4.90 16.40 2.34
CA ALA A 257 -3.69 16.69 1.58
C ALA A 257 -3.05 18.01 2.02
N GLU A 258 -1.79 17.94 2.42
CA GLU A 258 -0.96 19.09 2.78
C GLU A 258 0.24 19.15 1.83
N ALA A 259 0.32 20.19 0.98
CA ALA A 259 1.50 20.43 0.16
C ALA A 259 2.59 21.08 1.02
N ILE A 260 3.66 20.33 1.28
CA ILE A 260 4.77 20.76 2.12
C ILE A 260 5.87 21.50 1.34
N THR A 261 5.67 21.66 0.03
CA THR A 261 6.51 22.44 -0.88
C THR A 261 5.66 23.38 -1.73
N SER A 262 6.26 24.48 -2.18
CA SER A 262 5.67 25.41 -3.15
C SER A 262 6.39 25.32 -4.50
N ASP A 263 5.64 25.34 -5.60
CA ASP A 263 6.21 25.29 -6.95
C ASP A 263 6.94 26.60 -7.28
N HIS A 264 8.17 26.49 -7.78
CA HIS A 264 8.98 27.64 -8.23
C HIS A 264 8.66 28.02 -9.68
N LYS A 265 7.46 28.59 -9.87
CA LYS A 265 7.02 29.12 -11.17
C LYS A 265 7.41 30.60 -11.30
N PRO A 266 7.78 31.08 -12.51
CA PRO A 266 8.08 32.50 -12.74
C PRO A 266 6.92 33.46 -12.44
N SER A 267 5.69 32.94 -12.32
CA SER A 267 4.51 33.70 -11.89
C SER A 267 4.45 33.96 -10.39
N ARG A 268 5.24 33.24 -9.57
CA ARG A 268 5.30 33.43 -8.12
C ARG A 268 5.93 34.80 -7.84
N LYS A 269 5.30 35.60 -6.97
CA LYS A 269 5.60 37.04 -6.84
C LYS A 269 7.06 37.31 -6.48
N ASP A 270 7.58 36.57 -5.50
CA ASP A 270 8.95 36.65 -5.02
C ASP A 270 9.96 36.22 -6.10
N GLU A 271 9.67 35.14 -6.84
CA GLU A 271 10.50 34.67 -7.94
C GLU A 271 10.53 35.69 -9.07
N LYS A 272 9.37 36.23 -9.46
CA LYS A 272 9.26 37.28 -10.47
C LYS A 272 10.08 38.51 -10.10
N ASP A 273 9.90 39.01 -8.87
CA ASP A 273 10.61 40.20 -8.38
C ASP A 273 12.14 39.96 -8.37
N ARG A 274 12.57 38.77 -7.94
CA ARG A 274 13.99 38.36 -7.97
C ARG A 274 14.53 38.35 -9.40
N ILE A 275 13.78 37.81 -10.36
CA ILE A 275 14.21 37.74 -11.77
C ILE A 275 14.31 39.14 -12.38
N GLU A 276 13.29 39.99 -12.18
CA GLU A 276 13.23 41.35 -12.73
C GLU A 276 14.28 42.28 -12.12
N SER A 277 14.54 42.18 -10.81
CA SER A 277 15.59 42.95 -10.14
C SER A 277 17.01 42.59 -10.60
N LEU A 278 17.21 41.36 -11.10
CA LEU A 278 18.45 40.90 -11.73
C LEU A 278 18.52 41.22 -13.24
N GLY A 279 17.64 42.09 -13.74
CA GLY A 279 17.60 42.52 -15.14
C GLY A 279 17.00 41.48 -16.11
N GLY A 280 16.35 40.43 -15.60
CA GLY A 280 15.55 39.51 -16.39
C GLY A 280 14.14 40.06 -16.65
N TYR A 281 13.36 39.34 -17.45
CA TYR A 281 11.91 39.60 -17.55
C TYR A 281 11.13 38.29 -17.50
N VAL A 282 9.89 38.38 -17.01
CA VAL A 282 8.94 37.27 -17.04
C VAL A 282 7.77 37.64 -17.95
N ASP A 283 7.57 36.85 -19.00
CA ASP A 283 6.49 37.05 -19.96
C ASP A 283 5.42 35.95 -19.85
N CYS A 284 4.16 36.31 -20.02
CA CYS A 284 3.04 35.37 -20.01
C CYS A 284 2.51 35.19 -21.43
N SER A 285 2.86 34.06 -22.03
CA SER A 285 2.43 33.70 -23.39
C SER A 285 1.52 32.47 -23.33
N ASN A 286 0.29 32.59 -23.85
CA ASN A 286 -0.75 31.55 -23.82
C ASN A 286 -1.03 30.98 -22.42
N GLY A 287 -1.01 31.84 -21.40
CA GLY A 287 -1.26 31.46 -20.01
C GLY A 287 -0.10 30.77 -19.29
N VAL A 288 1.07 30.67 -19.93
CA VAL A 288 2.30 30.12 -19.32
C VAL A 288 3.30 31.23 -19.12
N TRP A 289 3.74 31.40 -17.88
CA TRP A 289 4.76 32.39 -17.50
C TRP A 289 6.16 31.83 -17.76
N ARG A 290 7.01 32.60 -18.43
CA ARG A 290 8.35 32.17 -18.83
C ARG A 290 9.41 33.24 -18.57
N ILE A 291 10.56 32.80 -18.07
CA ILE A 291 11.77 33.61 -17.92
C ILE A 291 12.37 33.86 -19.30
N GLN A 292 12.61 35.12 -19.64
CA GLN A 292 13.14 35.52 -20.95
C GLN A 292 12.31 34.93 -22.12
N GLY A 293 11.01 34.72 -21.91
CA GLY A 293 10.11 34.05 -22.88
C GLY A 293 10.40 32.57 -23.15
N SER A 294 11.36 31.95 -22.43
CA SER A 294 11.90 30.62 -22.77
C SER A 294 11.50 29.52 -21.77
N LEU A 295 11.82 29.67 -20.48
CA LEU A 295 11.70 28.60 -19.49
C LEU A 295 10.57 28.87 -18.48
N ALA A 296 9.77 27.85 -18.16
CA ALA A 296 8.58 27.97 -17.31
C ALA A 296 8.81 27.71 -15.82
N VAL A 297 10.08 27.60 -15.40
CA VAL A 297 10.50 27.34 -14.01
C VAL A 297 11.58 28.34 -13.61
N SER A 298 11.65 28.69 -12.32
CA SER A 298 12.56 29.73 -11.81
C SER A 298 13.70 29.21 -10.95
N ARG A 299 13.68 27.91 -10.62
CA ARG A 299 14.74 27.23 -9.87
C ARG A 299 14.96 25.83 -10.43
N GLY A 300 16.17 25.30 -10.27
CA GLY A 300 16.54 23.97 -10.76
C GLY A 300 18.06 23.79 -10.92
N ILE A 301 18.43 22.55 -11.24
CA ILE A 301 19.81 22.14 -11.58
C ILE A 301 20.04 22.35 -13.08
N GLY A 302 21.17 22.94 -13.46
CA GLY A 302 21.52 23.20 -14.86
C GLY A 302 21.02 24.55 -15.38
N ASP A 303 20.48 24.58 -16.60
CA ASP A 303 20.03 25.80 -17.28
C ASP A 303 21.13 26.86 -17.44
N ARG A 304 22.34 26.43 -17.84
CA ARG A 304 23.56 27.26 -17.97
C ARG A 304 23.31 28.68 -18.52
N TYR A 305 22.52 28.80 -19.58
CA TYR A 305 22.25 30.08 -20.25
C TYR A 305 21.27 31.00 -19.51
N LEU A 306 20.50 30.47 -18.56
CA LEU A 306 19.54 31.20 -17.75
C LEU A 306 19.92 31.22 -16.26
N LYS A 307 21.09 30.69 -15.89
CA LYS A 307 21.49 30.47 -14.49
C LYS A 307 21.51 31.72 -13.63
N GLN A 308 21.68 32.90 -14.25
CA GLN A 308 21.51 34.19 -13.58
C GLN A 308 20.11 34.33 -12.92
N TRP A 309 19.08 33.74 -13.52
CA TRP A 309 17.69 33.84 -13.07
C TRP A 309 17.15 32.51 -12.53
N VAL A 310 17.66 31.39 -13.02
CA VAL A 310 17.30 30.02 -12.60
C VAL A 310 18.30 29.53 -11.56
N ILE A 311 17.98 29.71 -10.28
CA ILE A 311 18.90 29.38 -9.18
C ILE A 311 18.73 27.94 -8.70
N ALA A 312 19.80 27.32 -8.20
CA ALA A 312 19.74 25.95 -7.65
C ALA A 312 19.36 25.91 -6.16
N GLU A 313 19.27 27.06 -5.49
CA GLU A 313 18.94 27.11 -4.06
C GLU A 313 17.53 26.58 -3.79
N PRO A 314 17.39 25.49 -3.02
CA PRO A 314 16.09 24.89 -2.74
C PRO A 314 15.37 25.63 -1.60
N GLU A 315 14.04 25.53 -1.59
CA GLU A 315 13.25 25.77 -0.38
C GLU A 315 13.09 24.44 0.37
N THR A 316 13.40 24.45 1.67
CA THR A 316 13.39 23.24 2.52
C THR A 316 12.38 23.39 3.65
N THR A 317 11.55 22.36 3.82
CA THR A 317 10.58 22.22 4.90
C THR A 317 10.95 21.03 5.76
N VAL A 318 10.93 21.21 7.08
CA VAL A 318 11.11 20.13 8.06
C VAL A 318 9.77 19.83 8.72
N VAL A 319 9.37 18.58 8.74
CA VAL A 319 8.11 18.10 9.33
C VAL A 319 8.44 16.95 10.27
N GLU A 320 8.02 17.06 11.53
CA GLU A 320 8.15 15.96 12.49
C GLU A 320 7.22 14.80 12.09
N LEU A 321 7.76 13.59 12.07
CA LEU A 321 7.00 12.38 11.79
C LEU A 321 6.12 12.05 12.99
N ASN A 322 4.83 11.93 12.73
CA ASN A 322 3.85 11.53 13.72
C ASN A 322 2.79 10.62 13.08
N PRO A 323 1.99 9.90 13.89
CA PRO A 323 1.00 8.95 13.37
C PRO A 323 -0.08 9.56 12.48
N GLU A 324 -0.28 10.88 12.48
CA GLU A 324 -1.24 11.52 11.57
C GLU A 324 -0.70 11.60 10.14
N LEU A 325 0.62 11.53 9.93
CA LEU A 325 1.25 11.50 8.62
C LEU A 325 1.24 10.07 8.07
N GLU A 326 0.29 9.82 7.17
CA GLU A 326 -0.01 8.47 6.67
C GLU A 326 0.93 8.06 5.53
N PHE A 327 1.21 8.98 4.59
CA PHE A 327 2.11 8.77 3.45
C PHE A 327 2.52 10.10 2.80
N LEU A 328 3.61 10.05 2.01
CA LEU A 328 4.16 11.15 1.21
C LEU A 328 4.06 10.82 -0.28
N VAL A 329 3.67 11.82 -1.09
CA VAL A 329 3.69 11.74 -2.56
C VAL A 329 4.64 12.80 -3.11
N LEU A 330 5.63 12.37 -3.89
CA LEU A 330 6.52 13.22 -4.69
C LEU A 330 6.17 13.02 -6.16
N ALA A 331 5.97 14.10 -6.92
CA ALA A 331 5.78 14.00 -8.37
C ALA A 331 6.20 15.28 -9.12
N SER A 332 6.37 15.14 -10.44
CA SER A 332 6.61 16.23 -11.39
C SER A 332 5.31 16.92 -11.85
N ASP A 333 5.44 17.98 -12.65
CA ASP A 333 4.31 18.72 -13.22
C ASP A 333 3.37 17.83 -14.05
N GLY A 334 3.90 16.74 -14.63
CA GLY A 334 3.14 15.77 -15.41
C GLY A 334 1.95 15.16 -14.65
N LEU A 335 2.04 15.09 -13.32
CA LEU A 335 0.92 14.76 -12.44
C LEU A 335 0.18 16.02 -11.96
N TRP A 336 0.92 16.97 -11.37
CA TRP A 336 0.34 18.09 -10.61
C TRP A 336 -0.42 19.11 -11.47
N ASP A 337 -0.15 19.18 -12.78
CA ASP A 337 -0.92 20.00 -13.72
C ASP A 337 -2.28 19.39 -14.08
N LYS A 338 -2.59 18.18 -13.62
CA LYS A 338 -3.79 17.41 -13.99
C LYS A 338 -4.59 16.89 -12.82
N VAL A 339 -3.97 16.75 -11.65
CA VAL A 339 -4.58 16.19 -10.45
C VAL A 339 -4.33 17.12 -9.28
N SER A 340 -5.37 17.44 -8.52
CA SER A 340 -5.24 18.24 -7.30
C SER A 340 -4.59 17.44 -6.16
N ASN A 341 -4.03 18.14 -5.18
CA ASN A 341 -3.39 17.52 -4.02
C ASN A 341 -4.36 16.56 -3.29
N GLN A 342 -5.61 16.99 -3.08
CA GLN A 342 -6.61 16.17 -2.39
C GLN A 342 -7.05 14.97 -3.23
N GLU A 343 -7.20 15.10 -4.54
CA GLU A 343 -7.54 13.95 -5.40
C GLU A 343 -6.48 12.85 -5.36
N VAL A 344 -5.19 13.22 -5.26
CA VAL A 344 -4.10 12.25 -5.08
C VAL A 344 -4.21 11.54 -3.74
N VAL A 345 -4.46 12.26 -2.65
CA VAL A 345 -4.62 11.67 -1.32
C VAL A 345 -5.86 10.78 -1.26
N ASP A 346 -7.01 11.24 -1.77
CA ASP A 346 -8.25 10.46 -1.81
C ASP A 346 -8.10 9.17 -2.63
N ALA A 347 -7.25 9.18 -3.66
CA ALA A 347 -6.97 8.00 -4.48
C ALA A 347 -5.98 7.04 -3.80
N ALA A 348 -4.95 7.56 -3.13
CA ALA A 348 -3.90 6.75 -2.51
C ALA A 348 -4.32 6.20 -1.13
N ARG A 349 -4.99 7.01 -0.31
CA ARG A 349 -5.32 6.68 1.09
C ARG A 349 -6.12 5.39 1.27
N PRO A 350 -7.12 5.03 0.44
CA PRO A 350 -7.82 3.76 0.62
C PRO A 350 -6.91 2.54 0.46
N LEU A 351 -5.89 2.68 -0.40
CA LEU A 351 -4.88 1.65 -0.64
C LEU A 351 -3.83 1.63 0.49
N CYS A 352 -3.65 2.76 1.17
CA CYS A 352 -2.70 2.91 2.29
C CYS A 352 -3.29 2.60 3.68
N CYS A 353 -4.59 2.86 3.93
CA CYS A 353 -5.12 3.03 5.30
C CYS A 353 -6.41 2.26 5.65
N THR A 354 -7.32 1.94 4.71
CA THR A 354 -8.72 1.61 5.11
C THR A 354 -9.02 0.18 5.60
N GLY A 355 -8.06 -0.75 5.58
CA GLY A 355 -8.28 -2.11 6.09
C GLY A 355 -7.62 -2.41 7.45
N ILE A 356 -6.75 -1.52 7.93
CA ILE A 356 -5.79 -1.86 9.01
C ILE A 356 -6.10 -1.09 10.30
N GLU A 357 -6.59 0.14 10.22
CA GLU A 357 -6.86 0.97 11.41
C GLU A 357 -7.92 0.38 12.34
N ALA A 358 -9.00 -0.19 11.79
CA ALA A 358 -10.05 -0.84 12.58
C ALA A 358 -9.49 -2.04 13.37
N LEU A 359 -8.65 -2.84 12.71
CA LEU A 359 -7.98 -3.97 13.35
C LEU A 359 -6.99 -3.50 14.42
N GLN A 360 -6.16 -2.49 14.13
CA GLN A 360 -5.24 -1.90 15.10
C GLN A 360 -5.97 -1.36 16.32
N LEU A 361 -7.10 -0.68 16.12
CA LEU A 361 -7.94 -0.18 17.21
C LEU A 361 -8.43 -1.34 18.08
N VAL A 362 -9.01 -2.38 17.48
CA VAL A 362 -9.54 -3.53 18.25
C VAL A 362 -8.41 -4.26 18.97
N VAL A 363 -7.28 -4.53 18.31
CA VAL A 363 -6.08 -5.15 18.94
C VAL A 363 -5.62 -4.33 20.14
N SER A 364 -5.55 -3.00 20.03
CA SER A 364 -5.11 -2.13 21.14
C SER A 364 -6.03 -2.15 22.35
N GLU A 365 -7.26 -2.63 22.19
CA GLU A 365 -8.28 -2.74 23.24
C GLU A 365 -8.50 -4.17 23.72
N CYS A 366 -7.88 -5.17 23.08
CA CYS A 366 -7.83 -6.55 23.55
C CYS A 366 -6.98 -6.67 24.81
N LYS A 367 -7.55 -6.27 25.95
CA LYS A 367 -6.96 -6.30 27.28
C LYS A 367 -7.79 -7.20 28.18
N ALA A 368 -7.18 -7.76 29.22
CA ALA A 368 -7.91 -8.55 30.23
C ALA A 368 -9.11 -7.76 30.78
N LYS A 369 -10.24 -8.45 30.94
CA LYS A 369 -11.56 -7.94 31.34
C LYS A 369 -12.30 -7.11 30.30
N ALA A 370 -11.75 -6.88 29.10
CA ALA A 370 -12.51 -6.26 28.02
C ALA A 370 -13.65 -7.21 27.60
N LYS A 371 -14.87 -6.67 27.47
CA LYS A 371 -16.02 -7.42 26.97
C LYS A 371 -15.88 -7.65 25.48
N ILE A 372 -16.12 -8.88 25.05
CA ILE A 372 -16.00 -9.26 23.64
C ILE A 372 -17.00 -8.49 22.78
N VAL A 373 -18.25 -8.36 23.24
CA VAL A 373 -19.30 -7.64 22.50
C VAL A 373 -18.95 -6.17 22.27
N ASP A 374 -18.39 -5.49 23.28
CA ASP A 374 -17.99 -4.08 23.18
C ASP A 374 -16.89 -3.89 22.13
N LEU A 375 -15.94 -4.83 22.06
CA LEU A 375 -14.87 -4.80 21.07
C LEU A 375 -15.40 -5.04 19.64
N CYS A 376 -16.34 -5.97 19.47
CA CYS A 376 -17.02 -6.21 18.19
C CYS A 376 -17.79 -4.96 17.72
N GLU A 377 -18.60 -4.36 18.60
CA GLU A 377 -19.36 -3.15 18.29
C GLU A 377 -18.44 -1.98 17.95
N LYS A 378 -17.32 -1.83 18.67
CA LYS A 378 -16.33 -0.78 18.43
C LYS A 378 -15.66 -0.92 17.05
N GLY A 379 -15.28 -2.14 16.66
CA GLY A 379 -14.71 -2.40 15.32
C GLY A 379 -15.70 -2.04 14.20
N ASP A 380 -16.94 -2.51 14.30
CA ASP A 380 -17.98 -2.24 13.31
C ASP A 380 -18.36 -0.76 13.23
N ALA A 381 -18.46 -0.08 14.38
CA ALA A 381 -18.72 1.36 14.44
C ALA A 381 -17.61 2.15 13.76
N PHE A 382 -16.35 1.81 14.04
CA PHE A 382 -15.20 2.46 13.42
C PHE A 382 -15.19 2.28 11.90
N ILE A 383 -15.43 1.06 11.39
CA ILE A 383 -15.52 0.81 9.94
C ILE A 383 -16.64 1.66 9.31
N LYS A 384 -17.83 1.70 9.93
CA LYS A 384 -18.97 2.50 9.43
C LYS A 384 -18.67 3.99 9.41
N GLU A 385 -18.00 4.50 10.44
CA GLU A 385 -17.61 5.90 10.53
C GLU A 385 -16.58 6.27 9.45
N GLN A 386 -15.47 5.51 9.36
CA GLN A 386 -14.40 5.78 8.41
C GLN A 386 -14.89 5.67 6.96
N THR A 387 -15.55 4.58 6.61
CA THR A 387 -16.11 4.41 5.26
C THR A 387 -17.21 5.45 4.98
N GLY A 388 -18.02 5.81 5.97
CA GLY A 388 -19.03 6.86 5.88
C GLY A 388 -18.46 8.23 5.51
N ASN A 389 -17.23 8.52 5.97
CA ASN A 389 -16.50 9.75 5.71
C ASN A 389 -15.92 9.87 4.29
N MET A 390 -15.69 8.76 3.61
CA MET A 390 -15.17 8.73 2.24
C MET A 390 -16.25 9.11 1.22
N TYR A 391 -15.89 9.61 0.04
CA TYR A 391 -16.82 9.85 -1.09
C TYR A 391 -18.17 10.50 -0.69
N LYS A 392 -18.17 11.54 0.17
CA LYS A 392 -19.41 12.25 0.56
C LYS A 392 -19.94 13.16 -0.54
N ASN A 393 -19.06 13.70 -1.37
CA ASN A 393 -19.37 14.75 -2.35
C ASN A 393 -19.44 14.24 -3.80
N VAL A 394 -19.59 12.93 -3.99
CA VAL A 394 -19.71 12.34 -5.35
C VAL A 394 -21.16 12.36 -5.83
N LYS A 395 -21.36 12.58 -7.13
CA LYS A 395 -22.70 12.63 -7.75
C LYS A 395 -23.42 11.28 -7.74
N LYS A 396 -22.68 10.17 -7.72
CA LYS A 396 -23.20 8.80 -7.69
C LYS A 396 -23.15 8.30 -6.26
N LYS A 397 -24.25 7.73 -5.74
CA LYS A 397 -24.24 7.04 -4.45
C LYS A 397 -23.32 5.82 -4.55
N ILE A 398 -22.30 5.76 -3.71
CA ILE A 398 -21.37 4.64 -3.59
C ILE A 398 -21.71 3.87 -2.30
N GLU A 399 -22.00 2.57 -2.42
CA GLU A 399 -22.24 1.70 -1.26
C GLU A 399 -20.93 1.39 -0.55
N ARG A 400 -20.93 1.44 0.78
CA ARG A 400 -19.73 1.25 1.59
C ARG A 400 -20.11 0.90 3.02
N GLY A 401 -19.19 0.27 3.74
CA GLY A 401 -19.41 -0.12 5.12
C GLY A 401 -18.71 -1.42 5.48
N VAL A 402 -19.32 -2.16 6.40
CA VAL A 402 -18.86 -3.47 6.86
C VAL A 402 -19.14 -4.51 5.77
N ALA A 403 -18.09 -5.21 5.34
CA ALA A 403 -18.19 -6.36 4.44
C ALA A 403 -18.27 -7.68 5.22
N PHE A 404 -17.53 -7.76 6.32
CA PHE A 404 -17.56 -8.87 7.26
C PHE A 404 -17.52 -8.29 8.67
N PRO A 405 -18.48 -8.65 9.56
CA PRO A 405 -18.57 -8.05 10.89
C PRO A 405 -17.35 -8.40 11.74
N THR A 406 -17.06 -7.55 12.70
CA THR A 406 -15.97 -7.77 13.65
C THR A 406 -16.27 -8.99 14.51
N CYS A 407 -15.42 -10.02 14.39
CA CYS A 407 -15.49 -11.26 15.14
C CYS A 407 -14.28 -11.37 16.05
N ILE A 408 -14.48 -11.88 17.27
CA ILE A 408 -13.43 -12.05 18.27
C ILE A 408 -13.55 -13.46 18.85
N SER A 409 -12.73 -14.39 18.35
CA SER A 409 -12.78 -15.80 18.74
C SER A 409 -11.60 -16.17 19.64
N VAL A 410 -11.91 -16.66 20.84
CA VAL A 410 -10.93 -16.86 21.92
C VAL A 410 -10.55 -18.33 22.06
N ASN A 411 -9.25 -18.61 22.24
CA ASN A 411 -8.69 -19.94 22.54
C ASN A 411 -9.10 -21.00 21.50
N ASN A 412 -9.83 -22.03 21.92
CA ASN A 412 -10.30 -23.13 21.08
C ASN A 412 -11.49 -22.75 20.18
N THR A 413 -12.13 -21.59 20.40
CA THR A 413 -13.14 -21.06 19.47
C THR A 413 -12.44 -20.70 18.18
N VAL A 414 -12.85 -21.28 17.05
CA VAL A 414 -12.13 -21.17 15.78
C VAL A 414 -12.40 -19.84 15.07
N CYS A 415 -13.68 -19.49 14.90
CA CYS A 415 -14.08 -18.38 14.02
C CYS A 415 -15.49 -17.85 14.35
N HIS A 416 -15.82 -16.70 13.74
CA HIS A 416 -17.18 -16.14 13.62
C HIS A 416 -17.90 -15.74 14.92
N PHE A 417 -17.18 -15.67 16.04
CA PHE A 417 -17.79 -15.26 17.30
C PHE A 417 -18.00 -13.73 17.33
N SER A 418 -19.20 -13.29 16.96
CA SER A 418 -19.68 -11.91 17.08
C SER A 418 -20.97 -11.93 17.90
N PRO A 419 -20.88 -11.93 19.25
CA PRO A 419 -22.03 -12.21 20.10
C PRO A 419 -23.09 -11.10 20.07
N LEU A 420 -24.29 -11.41 20.56
CA LEU A 420 -25.36 -10.42 20.74
C LEU A 420 -25.07 -9.51 21.96
N SER A 421 -25.72 -8.36 22.02
CA SER A 421 -25.61 -7.36 23.10
C SER A 421 -25.83 -7.87 24.52
N SER A 422 -26.49 -9.04 24.68
CA SER A 422 -26.71 -9.69 25.97
C SER A 422 -25.55 -10.56 26.45
N ASP A 423 -24.49 -10.72 25.65
CA ASP A 423 -23.33 -11.54 26.00
C ASP A 423 -22.39 -10.80 26.94
N GLU A 424 -21.94 -11.51 27.98
CA GLU A 424 -21.12 -10.95 29.06
C GLU A 424 -19.69 -11.52 29.06
N THR A 425 -19.29 -12.22 27.99
CA THR A 425 -17.97 -12.84 27.90
C THR A 425 -16.88 -11.78 27.85
N VAL A 426 -15.84 -11.98 28.65
CA VAL A 426 -14.69 -11.07 28.76
C VAL A 426 -13.40 -11.80 28.39
N LEU A 427 -12.41 -11.05 27.95
CA LEU A 427 -11.05 -11.56 27.73
C LEU A 427 -10.32 -11.77 29.06
N GLU A 428 -9.45 -12.77 29.10
CA GLU A 428 -8.53 -13.04 30.22
C GLU A 428 -7.07 -12.79 29.81
N GLU A 429 -6.19 -12.60 30.79
CA GLU A 429 -4.75 -12.50 30.53
C GLU A 429 -4.23 -13.84 30.01
N GLY A 430 -3.47 -13.81 28.91
CA GLY A 430 -2.94 -14.99 28.23
C GLY A 430 -3.88 -15.60 27.18
N ASP A 431 -5.09 -15.07 26.99
CA ASP A 431 -6.00 -15.54 25.95
C ASP A 431 -5.40 -15.34 24.55
N ILE A 432 -5.55 -16.34 23.69
CA ILE A 432 -5.27 -16.23 22.25
C ILE A 432 -6.55 -15.79 21.53
N VAL A 433 -6.53 -14.56 21.03
CA VAL A 433 -7.69 -13.85 20.49
C VAL A 433 -7.53 -13.70 18.98
N LYS A 434 -8.47 -14.25 18.24
CA LYS A 434 -8.55 -14.13 16.78
C LYS A 434 -9.55 -13.04 16.44
N ILE A 435 -9.08 -12.00 15.78
CA ILE A 435 -9.87 -10.84 15.37
C ILE A 435 -10.03 -10.93 13.86
N ASP A 436 -11.26 -11.04 13.37
CA ASP A 436 -11.59 -11.16 11.94
C ASP A 436 -12.64 -10.11 11.56
N MET A 437 -12.42 -9.37 10.48
CA MET A 437 -13.28 -8.27 10.06
C MET A 437 -13.06 -7.92 8.59
N GLY A 438 -13.95 -7.10 8.02
CA GLY A 438 -13.76 -6.58 6.68
C GLY A 438 -14.63 -5.38 6.36
N CYS A 439 -14.16 -4.58 5.40
CA CYS A 439 -14.87 -3.42 4.87
C CYS A 439 -15.07 -3.54 3.36
N HIS A 440 -16.01 -2.77 2.80
CA HIS A 440 -16.12 -2.60 1.36
C HIS A 440 -16.36 -1.15 0.95
N ILE A 441 -15.94 -0.84 -0.28
CA ILE A 441 -16.22 0.42 -0.99
C ILE A 441 -16.68 0.05 -2.40
N ASP A 442 -17.86 0.50 -2.80
CA ASP A 442 -18.57 0.12 -4.03
C ASP A 442 -18.64 -1.41 -4.24
N GLY A 443 -18.68 -2.17 -3.15
CA GLY A 443 -18.68 -3.64 -3.19
C GLY A 443 -17.31 -4.29 -3.40
N PHE A 444 -16.23 -3.53 -3.58
CA PHE A 444 -14.87 -4.08 -3.51
C PHE A 444 -14.51 -4.33 -2.05
N ILE A 445 -14.15 -5.57 -1.74
CA ILE A 445 -14.03 -6.07 -0.37
C ILE A 445 -12.56 -6.18 0.03
N ALA A 446 -12.27 -5.76 1.25
CA ALA A 446 -11.02 -6.04 1.93
C ALA A 446 -11.33 -6.68 3.28
N VAL A 447 -10.80 -7.89 3.50
CA VAL A 447 -10.92 -8.64 4.75
C VAL A 447 -9.54 -8.84 5.38
N VAL A 448 -9.52 -8.95 6.70
CA VAL A 448 -8.33 -9.18 7.49
C VAL A 448 -8.67 -9.98 8.73
N ALA A 449 -7.82 -10.94 9.08
CA ALA A 449 -7.83 -11.57 10.39
C ALA A 449 -6.43 -11.66 10.96
N HIS A 450 -6.34 -11.50 12.28
CA HIS A 450 -5.09 -11.54 13.01
C HIS A 450 -5.29 -12.23 14.36
N THR A 451 -4.27 -12.92 14.82
CA THR A 451 -4.26 -13.55 16.13
C THR A 451 -3.31 -12.83 17.07
N HIS A 452 -3.85 -12.39 18.20
CA HIS A 452 -3.16 -11.67 19.25
C HIS A 452 -3.26 -12.44 20.57
N VAL A 453 -2.20 -12.50 21.36
CA VAL A 453 -2.22 -13.04 22.71
C VAL A 453 -2.31 -11.88 23.69
N VAL A 454 -3.30 -11.89 24.60
CA VAL A 454 -3.55 -10.84 25.60
C VAL A 454 -2.48 -10.89 26.69
N GLN A 455 -1.27 -10.46 26.34
CA GLN A 455 -0.14 -10.40 27.26
C GLN A 455 0.91 -9.39 26.78
N GLY A 456 1.75 -8.93 27.71
CA GLY A 456 2.96 -8.18 27.40
C GLY A 456 4.15 -9.09 27.10
N GLY A 457 5.08 -8.63 26.25
CA GLY A 457 6.33 -9.34 25.96
C GLY A 457 6.18 -10.48 24.93
N PRO A 458 7.23 -11.31 24.76
CA PRO A 458 7.25 -12.35 23.75
C PRO A 458 6.29 -13.50 24.06
N VAL A 459 5.62 -14.00 23.04
CA VAL A 459 4.77 -15.19 23.10
C VAL A 459 5.63 -16.44 23.04
N THR A 460 5.37 -17.41 23.92
CA THR A 460 6.16 -18.65 24.04
C THR A 460 5.26 -19.90 24.02
N GLY A 461 5.87 -21.09 23.98
CA GLY A 461 5.17 -22.37 24.09
C GLY A 461 4.23 -22.67 22.92
N ARG A 462 3.15 -23.42 23.18
CA ARG A 462 2.22 -23.87 22.12
C ARG A 462 1.47 -22.72 21.44
N ALA A 463 1.24 -21.61 22.13
CA ALA A 463 0.70 -20.39 21.53
C ALA A 463 1.67 -19.83 20.47
N ALA A 464 2.97 -19.76 20.78
CA ALA A 464 3.98 -19.33 19.82
C ALA A 464 4.09 -20.28 18.62
N ASP A 465 4.03 -21.59 18.86
CA ASP A 465 4.09 -22.59 17.79
C ASP A 465 2.91 -22.46 16.80
N VAL A 466 1.68 -22.33 17.29
CA VAL A 466 0.49 -22.22 16.42
C VAL A 466 0.43 -20.86 15.71
N LEU A 467 0.86 -19.76 16.35
CA LEU A 467 1.01 -18.47 15.67
C LEU A 467 2.09 -18.52 14.57
N ALA A 468 3.25 -19.13 14.87
CA ALA A 468 4.33 -19.29 13.91
C ALA A 468 3.92 -20.18 12.73
N ALA A 469 3.15 -21.24 12.98
CA ALA A 469 2.56 -22.10 11.96
C ALA A 469 1.63 -21.32 11.03
N ALA A 470 0.65 -20.58 11.59
CA ALA A 470 -0.27 -19.76 10.82
C ALA A 470 0.47 -18.73 9.97
N ASN A 471 1.44 -18.03 10.56
CA ASN A 471 2.19 -16.98 9.86
C ASN A 471 3.03 -17.53 8.72
N THR A 472 3.76 -18.61 8.98
CA THR A 472 4.59 -19.24 7.96
C THR A 472 3.73 -19.78 6.82
N ALA A 473 2.57 -20.36 7.13
CA ALA A 473 1.62 -20.86 6.13
C ALA A 473 1.03 -19.69 5.32
N ALA A 474 0.71 -18.55 5.94
CA ALA A 474 0.27 -17.34 5.26
C ALA A 474 1.34 -16.77 4.32
N GLU A 475 2.60 -16.75 4.73
CA GLU A 475 3.73 -16.30 3.89
C GLU A 475 4.00 -17.25 2.70
N VAL A 476 3.87 -18.56 2.92
CA VAL A 476 3.94 -19.55 1.84
C VAL A 476 2.76 -19.39 0.89
N ALA A 477 1.54 -19.26 1.41
CA ALA A 477 0.34 -19.07 0.62
C ALA A 477 0.42 -17.81 -0.24
N LEU A 478 0.90 -16.67 0.29
CA LEU A 478 1.10 -15.44 -0.47
C LEU A 478 2.02 -15.63 -1.70
N ARG A 479 3.00 -16.53 -1.62
CA ARG A 479 3.95 -16.83 -2.70
C ARG A 479 3.41 -17.86 -3.71
N LEU A 480 2.43 -18.66 -3.32
CA LEU A 480 1.85 -19.73 -4.13
C LEU A 480 0.53 -19.33 -4.79
N VAL A 481 -0.29 -18.50 -4.14
CA VAL A 481 -1.50 -17.89 -4.70
C VAL A 481 -1.07 -16.79 -5.68
N ARG A 482 -0.70 -17.19 -6.89
CA ARG A 482 -0.21 -16.32 -7.96
C ARG A 482 -0.55 -16.88 -9.35
N PRO A 483 -0.62 -16.05 -10.40
CA PRO A 483 -0.96 -16.50 -11.74
C PRO A 483 -0.12 -17.69 -12.21
N GLY A 484 -0.75 -18.69 -12.82
CA GLY A 484 -0.07 -19.90 -13.32
C GLY A 484 0.12 -21.04 -12.32
N ARG A 485 -0.33 -20.87 -11.06
CA ARG A 485 -0.31 -21.91 -10.02
C ARG A 485 -1.70 -22.45 -9.76
N LYS A 486 -1.78 -23.65 -9.20
CA LYS A 486 -3.05 -24.28 -8.84
C LYS A 486 -3.40 -24.03 -7.38
N ASN A 487 -4.70 -24.03 -7.08
CA ASN A 487 -5.21 -24.02 -5.72
C ASN A 487 -4.73 -25.23 -4.89
N SER A 488 -4.66 -26.43 -5.48
CA SER A 488 -4.17 -27.64 -4.81
C SER A 488 -2.72 -27.54 -4.33
N ASP A 489 -1.84 -26.84 -5.07
CA ASP A 489 -0.46 -26.57 -4.64
C ASP A 489 -0.41 -25.84 -3.28
N VAL A 490 -1.34 -24.91 -3.07
CA VAL A 490 -1.45 -24.12 -1.84
C VAL A 490 -1.95 -25.01 -0.70
N THR A 491 -2.99 -25.80 -0.94
CA THR A 491 -3.57 -26.75 0.02
C THR A 491 -2.53 -27.72 0.58
N GLU A 492 -1.69 -28.30 -0.28
CA GLU A 492 -0.63 -29.21 0.15
C GLU A 492 0.45 -28.47 0.97
N ALA A 493 0.85 -27.28 0.53
CA ALA A 493 1.93 -26.54 1.15
C ALA A 493 1.62 -26.07 2.57
N ILE A 494 0.42 -25.49 2.78
CA ILE A 494 0.03 -24.98 4.11
C ILE A 494 -0.10 -26.11 5.14
N GLN A 495 -0.50 -27.31 4.72
CA GLN A 495 -0.57 -28.49 5.59
C GLN A 495 0.83 -28.97 6.02
N LYS A 496 1.81 -29.00 5.09
CA LYS A 496 3.20 -29.32 5.44
C LYS A 496 3.79 -28.31 6.40
N VAL A 497 3.52 -27.03 6.20
CA VAL A 497 3.96 -25.97 7.11
C VAL A 497 3.38 -26.17 8.52
N ALA A 498 2.06 -26.39 8.64
CA ALA A 498 1.45 -26.60 9.96
C ALA A 498 2.05 -27.82 10.67
N ALA A 499 2.29 -28.92 9.94
CA ALA A 499 2.90 -30.13 10.49
C ALA A 499 4.30 -29.90 11.05
N ALA A 500 5.11 -29.01 10.44
CA ALA A 500 6.46 -28.68 10.91
C ALA A 500 6.49 -28.02 12.30
N TYR A 501 5.36 -27.44 12.74
CA TYR A 501 5.18 -26.84 14.06
C TYR A 501 4.37 -27.73 15.02
N ASP A 502 4.19 -29.01 14.68
CA ASP A 502 3.29 -29.94 15.37
C ASP A 502 1.84 -29.40 15.46
N CYS A 503 1.38 -28.71 14.41
CA CYS A 503 0.04 -28.15 14.29
C CYS A 503 -0.72 -28.79 13.12
N LYS A 504 -2.02 -28.53 13.05
CA LYS A 504 -2.89 -28.94 11.93
C LYS A 504 -3.56 -27.73 11.31
N ILE A 505 -3.77 -27.76 10.00
CA ILE A 505 -4.68 -26.83 9.34
C ILE A 505 -6.11 -27.25 9.68
N VAL A 506 -6.97 -26.28 9.95
CA VAL A 506 -8.37 -26.53 10.30
C VAL A 506 -9.17 -26.90 9.05
N GLU A 507 -9.88 -28.03 9.12
CA GLU A 507 -10.78 -28.53 8.08
C GLU A 507 -11.99 -27.60 7.90
N GLY A 508 -12.46 -27.47 6.65
CA GLY A 508 -13.64 -26.67 6.31
C GLY A 508 -13.40 -25.18 6.11
N VAL A 509 -12.18 -24.68 6.34
CA VAL A 509 -11.79 -23.32 5.98
C VAL A 509 -11.53 -23.23 4.46
N LEU A 510 -11.95 -22.12 3.86
CA LEU A 510 -11.83 -21.85 2.43
C LEU A 510 -11.25 -20.46 2.20
N SER A 511 -10.26 -20.35 1.33
CA SER A 511 -9.83 -19.07 0.78
C SER A 511 -10.60 -18.79 -0.51
N HIS A 512 -11.30 -17.67 -0.60
CA HIS A 512 -12.22 -17.40 -1.70
C HIS A 512 -11.65 -16.38 -2.69
N GLN A 513 -11.91 -16.59 -3.98
CA GLN A 513 -11.86 -15.49 -4.94
C GLN A 513 -12.91 -14.45 -4.54
N MET A 514 -12.55 -13.17 -4.54
CA MET A 514 -13.46 -12.06 -4.32
C MET A 514 -13.72 -11.30 -5.62
N LYS A 515 -14.94 -10.76 -5.76
CA LYS A 515 -15.34 -9.84 -6.84
C LYS A 515 -16.15 -8.70 -6.24
N GLN A 516 -16.47 -7.70 -7.05
CA GLN A 516 -17.36 -6.62 -6.63
C GLN A 516 -18.71 -7.21 -6.15
N PHE A 517 -19.08 -6.93 -4.90
CA PHE A 517 -20.25 -7.45 -4.17
C PHE A 517 -20.28 -8.97 -3.93
N VAL A 518 -19.17 -9.67 -4.14
CA VAL A 518 -19.07 -11.13 -3.96
C VAL A 518 -17.86 -11.44 -3.08
N ILE A 519 -18.13 -11.74 -1.80
CA ILE A 519 -17.09 -12.14 -0.83
C ILE A 519 -16.65 -13.60 -1.01
N ASP A 520 -17.58 -14.47 -1.44
CA ASP A 520 -17.32 -15.91 -1.64
C ASP A 520 -17.53 -16.27 -3.11
N GLY A 521 -16.50 -16.05 -3.92
CA GLY A 521 -16.47 -16.52 -5.30
C GLY A 521 -16.29 -18.03 -5.39
N ASN A 522 -16.60 -18.55 -6.58
CA ASN A 522 -16.61 -20.00 -6.84
C ASN A 522 -15.21 -20.62 -6.92
N LYS A 523 -14.20 -19.84 -7.30
CA LYS A 523 -12.80 -20.31 -7.34
C LYS A 523 -12.24 -20.22 -5.93
N VAL A 524 -11.92 -21.36 -5.33
CA VAL A 524 -11.54 -21.44 -3.91
C VAL A 524 -10.29 -22.29 -3.70
N VAL A 525 -9.55 -21.99 -2.65
CA VAL A 525 -8.51 -22.86 -2.10
C VAL A 525 -9.08 -23.56 -0.89
N LEU A 526 -9.07 -24.88 -0.92
CA LEU A 526 -9.50 -25.71 0.19
C LEU A 526 -8.36 -25.84 1.21
N SER A 527 -8.60 -25.61 2.49
CA SER A 527 -7.53 -25.68 3.49
C SER A 527 -7.05 -27.11 3.76
N VAL A 528 -7.98 -28.08 3.74
CA VAL A 528 -7.69 -29.52 3.88
C VAL A 528 -8.62 -30.31 2.97
N SER A 529 -8.06 -31.20 2.15
CA SER A 529 -8.84 -32.11 1.30
C SER A 529 -9.51 -33.21 2.13
N ASN A 530 -10.83 -33.33 2.02
CA ASN A 530 -11.63 -34.39 2.64
C ASN A 530 -12.53 -35.04 1.56
N PRO A 531 -12.73 -36.37 1.55
CA PRO A 531 -13.71 -37.04 0.70
C PRO A 531 -15.08 -36.35 0.57
N ASP A 532 -15.57 -35.74 1.65
CA ASP A 532 -16.88 -35.08 1.69
C ASP A 532 -16.89 -33.69 1.06
N THR A 533 -15.71 -33.05 0.95
CA THR A 533 -15.55 -31.67 0.48
C THR A 533 -14.58 -31.63 -0.68
N ARG A 534 -15.13 -31.60 -1.91
CA ARG A 534 -14.34 -31.50 -3.14
C ARG A 534 -14.45 -30.11 -3.75
N VAL A 535 -13.30 -29.56 -4.09
CA VAL A 535 -13.16 -28.33 -4.87
C VAL A 535 -12.50 -28.70 -6.19
N ASP A 536 -12.93 -28.06 -7.28
CA ASP A 536 -12.31 -28.24 -8.59
C ASP A 536 -10.89 -27.66 -8.59
N ASP A 537 -9.96 -28.37 -9.22
CA ASP A 537 -8.65 -27.82 -9.51
C ASP A 537 -8.81 -26.57 -10.37
N ALA A 538 -8.25 -25.47 -9.89
CA ALA A 538 -8.33 -24.18 -10.57
C ALA A 538 -6.96 -23.52 -10.60
N GLU A 539 -6.63 -22.95 -11.75
CA GLU A 539 -5.45 -22.13 -11.94
C GLU A 539 -5.76 -20.68 -11.56
N PHE A 540 -4.86 -20.05 -10.82
CA PHE A 540 -4.94 -18.62 -10.52
C PHE A 540 -4.63 -17.79 -11.77
N GLU A 541 -5.37 -16.69 -11.96
CA GLU A 541 -5.24 -15.81 -13.12
C GLU A 541 -4.87 -14.38 -12.71
N GLU A 542 -4.32 -13.62 -13.66
CA GLU A 542 -4.04 -12.19 -13.47
C GLU A 542 -5.34 -11.39 -13.26
N ASN A 543 -5.27 -10.36 -12.43
CA ASN A 543 -6.36 -9.47 -12.02
C ASN A 543 -7.47 -10.13 -11.20
N GLU A 544 -7.21 -11.31 -10.64
CA GLU A 544 -8.07 -11.90 -9.62
C GLU A 544 -7.73 -11.34 -8.23
N VAL A 545 -8.71 -11.35 -7.32
CA VAL A 545 -8.54 -10.96 -5.92
C VAL A 545 -8.94 -12.16 -5.06
N TYR A 546 -8.20 -12.43 -4.00
CA TYR A 546 -8.48 -13.53 -3.06
C TYR A 546 -8.48 -13.06 -1.62
N SER A 547 -9.40 -13.59 -0.82
CA SER A 547 -9.28 -13.66 0.63
C SER A 547 -8.52 -14.95 0.96
N VAL A 548 -7.23 -14.82 1.28
CA VAL A 548 -6.42 -15.96 1.72
C VAL A 548 -6.66 -16.14 3.21
N ASP A 549 -7.20 -17.29 3.60
CA ASP A 549 -7.66 -17.60 4.94
C ASP A 549 -6.93 -18.82 5.52
N ILE A 550 -6.07 -18.58 6.51
CA ILE A 550 -5.22 -19.60 7.14
C ILE A 550 -5.61 -19.73 8.61
N VAL A 551 -6.13 -20.90 8.97
CA VAL A 551 -6.44 -21.26 10.35
C VAL A 551 -5.69 -22.53 10.73
N THR A 552 -4.91 -22.43 11.80
CA THR A 552 -4.11 -23.53 12.35
C THR A 552 -4.53 -23.82 13.79
N SER A 553 -4.42 -25.08 14.17
CA SER A 553 -4.82 -25.61 15.46
C SER A 553 -3.70 -26.44 16.06
N THR A 554 -3.53 -26.39 17.39
CA THR A 554 -2.68 -27.33 18.12
C THR A 554 -3.36 -28.70 18.29
N GLY A 555 -4.66 -28.78 18.02
CA GLY A 555 -5.50 -29.97 18.14
C GLY A 555 -5.55 -30.80 16.85
N GLU A 556 -6.71 -31.41 16.59
CA GLU A 556 -6.91 -32.32 15.45
C GLU A 556 -7.20 -31.59 14.13
N GLY A 557 -7.56 -30.31 14.16
CA GLY A 557 -7.97 -29.54 12.98
C GLY A 557 -9.41 -29.86 12.56
N LYS A 558 -10.26 -30.41 13.44
CA LYS A 558 -11.60 -30.92 13.12
C LYS A 558 -12.67 -30.25 13.98
N PRO A 559 -13.00 -28.99 13.68
CA PRO A 559 -13.80 -28.19 14.58
C PRO A 559 -15.27 -28.60 14.50
N LYS A 560 -16.00 -28.39 15.61
CA LYS A 560 -17.40 -28.79 15.74
C LYS A 560 -18.27 -27.60 16.11
N LEU A 561 -19.49 -27.61 15.59
CA LEU A 561 -20.55 -26.73 16.07
C LEU A 561 -21.04 -27.26 17.42
N LEU A 562 -20.95 -26.45 18.47
CA LEU A 562 -21.40 -26.82 19.81
C LEU A 562 -22.77 -26.25 20.16
N ASP A 563 -23.04 -25.01 19.76
CA ASP A 563 -24.31 -24.33 19.98
C ASP A 563 -24.70 -23.50 18.76
N GLU A 564 -25.78 -23.91 18.08
CA GLU A 564 -26.35 -23.20 16.94
C GLU A 564 -26.73 -21.75 17.29
N LYS A 565 -27.08 -21.46 18.56
CA LYS A 565 -27.49 -20.12 19.00
C LYS A 565 -26.34 -19.11 19.01
N GLN A 566 -25.09 -19.56 18.97
CA GLN A 566 -23.92 -18.70 18.83
C GLN A 566 -23.77 -18.16 17.41
N THR A 567 -24.44 -18.77 16.42
CA THR A 567 -24.43 -18.27 15.04
C THR A 567 -25.23 -16.97 14.94
N THR A 568 -24.53 -15.87 14.74
CA THR A 568 -25.10 -14.53 14.61
C THR A 568 -24.83 -13.90 13.23
N ILE A 569 -23.91 -14.48 12.48
CA ILE A 569 -23.43 -13.96 11.19
C ILE A 569 -24.08 -14.73 10.06
N TYR A 570 -24.68 -14.00 9.13
CA TYR A 570 -25.35 -14.53 7.96
C TYR A 570 -25.04 -13.68 6.73
N LYS A 571 -24.84 -14.32 5.58
CA LYS A 571 -24.73 -13.66 4.27
C LYS A 571 -25.96 -13.96 3.44
N ARG A 572 -26.49 -12.95 2.75
CA ARG A 572 -27.59 -13.13 1.79
C ARG A 572 -27.12 -13.86 0.54
N ALA A 573 -27.82 -14.93 0.17
CA ALA A 573 -27.66 -15.59 -1.13
C ALA A 573 -28.44 -14.81 -2.19
N VAL A 574 -27.74 -14.02 -3.00
CA VAL A 574 -28.36 -13.10 -3.98
C VAL A 574 -28.98 -13.82 -5.19
N ASP A 575 -28.55 -15.05 -5.44
CA ASP A 575 -29.03 -15.94 -6.50
C ASP A 575 -30.28 -16.73 -6.10
N LYS A 576 -30.64 -16.73 -4.81
CA LYS A 576 -31.81 -17.44 -4.27
C LYS A 576 -32.97 -16.48 -4.09
N SER A 577 -34.14 -16.90 -4.53
CA SER A 577 -35.38 -16.15 -4.38
C SER A 577 -36.49 -17.07 -3.86
N TYR A 578 -37.11 -16.66 -2.77
CA TYR A 578 -38.23 -17.37 -2.15
C TYR A 578 -39.16 -16.37 -1.49
N ASN A 579 -40.47 -16.58 -1.66
CA ASN A 579 -41.49 -15.72 -1.10
C ASN A 579 -41.75 -16.10 0.37
N LEU A 580 -41.10 -15.37 1.27
CA LEU A 580 -41.22 -15.55 2.72
C LEU A 580 -42.66 -15.45 3.21
N LYS A 581 -43.12 -16.47 3.93
CA LYS A 581 -44.49 -16.61 4.44
C LYS A 581 -44.65 -15.88 5.76
N MET A 582 -43.68 -15.93 6.66
CA MET A 582 -43.79 -15.30 7.98
C MET A 582 -43.45 -13.82 7.92
N LYS A 583 -44.22 -12.99 8.65
CA LYS A 583 -43.92 -11.56 8.76
C LYS A 583 -42.55 -11.31 9.41
N ALA A 584 -42.21 -12.09 10.44
CA ALA A 584 -40.93 -11.98 11.14
C ALA A 584 -39.71 -12.26 10.24
N SER A 585 -39.87 -13.05 9.16
CA SER A 585 -38.80 -13.31 8.20
C SER A 585 -38.66 -12.19 7.17
N ARG A 586 -39.79 -11.58 6.77
CA ARG A 586 -39.79 -10.40 5.88
C ARG A 586 -39.20 -9.17 6.56
N ASP A 587 -39.49 -9.02 7.86
CA ASP A 587 -39.06 -7.91 8.71
C ASP A 587 -38.20 -8.45 9.88
N LEU A 588 -36.90 -8.65 9.63
CA LEU A 588 -35.95 -9.13 10.65
C LEU A 588 -35.64 -8.05 11.69
N GLU A 589 -36.49 -7.94 12.72
CA GLU A 589 -36.26 -7.08 13.88
C GLU A 589 -35.49 -7.83 14.98
N GLU A 590 -34.49 -7.21 15.62
CA GLU A 590 -33.57 -7.82 16.60
C GLU A 590 -34.26 -8.74 17.63
N LYS A 591 -35.37 -8.30 18.25
CA LYS A 591 -36.11 -9.07 19.27
C LYS A 591 -36.81 -10.33 18.73
N ARG A 592 -37.03 -10.41 17.42
CA ARG A 592 -37.73 -11.52 16.72
C ARG A 592 -36.88 -12.13 15.59
N ALA A 593 -35.65 -11.64 15.40
CA ALA A 593 -34.79 -12.00 14.29
C ALA A 593 -34.55 -13.50 14.24
N ARG A 594 -34.27 -14.13 15.39
CA ARG A 594 -34.05 -15.58 15.46
C ARG A 594 -35.19 -16.41 14.86
N LEU A 595 -36.45 -16.02 15.09
CA LEU A 595 -37.60 -16.75 14.53
C LEU A 595 -37.68 -16.55 13.01
N GLY A 596 -37.41 -15.34 12.51
CA GLY A 596 -37.42 -15.04 11.08
C GLY A 596 -36.25 -15.67 10.32
N LEU A 597 -35.07 -15.75 10.95
CA LEU A 597 -33.88 -16.36 10.37
C LEU A 597 -34.07 -17.83 10.03
N VAL A 598 -34.85 -18.57 10.83
CA VAL A 598 -35.14 -20.00 10.57
C VAL A 598 -35.74 -20.21 9.18
N GLU A 599 -36.75 -19.41 8.79
CA GLU A 599 -37.34 -19.54 7.46
C GLU A 599 -36.35 -19.14 6.37
N CYS A 600 -35.59 -18.07 6.58
CA CYS A 600 -34.60 -17.60 5.61
C CYS A 600 -33.49 -18.62 5.36
N VAL A 601 -32.99 -19.28 6.40
CA VAL A 601 -31.94 -20.31 6.29
C VAL A 601 -32.51 -21.59 5.67
N ASN A 602 -33.71 -22.04 6.09
CA ASN A 602 -34.35 -23.25 5.54
C ASN A 602 -34.68 -23.15 4.05
N HIS A 603 -34.77 -21.94 3.50
CA HIS A 603 -35.01 -21.67 2.09
C HIS A 603 -33.77 -21.11 1.37
N ASP A 604 -32.58 -21.29 1.93
CA ASP A 604 -31.29 -20.91 1.36
C ASP A 604 -31.16 -19.41 1.02
N LEU A 605 -31.99 -18.54 1.61
CA LEU A 605 -31.91 -17.10 1.39
C LEU A 605 -30.75 -16.47 2.18
N LEU A 606 -30.38 -17.10 3.29
CA LEU A 606 -29.26 -16.71 4.14
C LEU A 606 -28.35 -17.91 4.39
N GLN A 607 -27.06 -17.72 4.13
CA GLN A 607 -26.01 -18.67 4.45
C GLN A 607 -25.41 -18.34 5.83
N PRO A 608 -25.45 -19.26 6.80
CA PRO A 608 -24.88 -19.03 8.13
C PRO A 608 -23.34 -19.15 8.11
N TYR A 609 -22.69 -18.35 8.96
CA TYR A 609 -21.28 -18.53 9.36
C TYR A 609 -21.25 -19.04 10.80
N PRO A 610 -21.24 -20.38 11.00
CA PRO A 610 -21.34 -20.94 12.34
C PRO A 610 -20.09 -20.65 13.17
N VAL A 611 -20.28 -20.55 14.49
CA VAL A 611 -19.18 -20.54 15.45
C VAL A 611 -18.74 -21.98 15.69
N LEU A 612 -17.50 -22.28 15.32
CA LEU A 612 -16.93 -23.62 15.42
C LEU A 612 -15.88 -23.65 16.53
N HIS A 613 -15.70 -24.83 17.13
CA HIS A 613 -14.80 -25.02 18.28
C HIS A 613 -13.91 -26.25 18.09
N GLU A 614 -12.65 -26.11 18.45
CA GLU A 614 -11.75 -27.23 18.78
C GLU A 614 -12.02 -27.75 20.19
N LYS A 615 -11.34 -28.84 20.58
CA LYS A 615 -11.48 -29.39 21.93
C LYS A 615 -11.00 -28.36 22.97
N PRO A 616 -11.62 -28.32 24.17
CA PRO A 616 -11.16 -27.45 25.24
C PRO A 616 -9.67 -27.71 25.56
N GLY A 617 -8.88 -26.64 25.63
CA GLY A 617 -7.43 -26.68 25.86
C GLY A 617 -6.58 -26.61 24.59
N ASP A 618 -7.15 -26.88 23.41
CA ASP A 618 -6.46 -26.63 22.14
C ASP A 618 -6.45 -25.13 21.83
N LEU A 619 -5.38 -24.68 21.17
CA LEU A 619 -5.20 -23.29 20.75
C LEU A 619 -5.34 -23.19 19.24
N VAL A 620 -6.01 -22.13 18.79
CA VAL A 620 -6.24 -21.87 17.37
C VAL A 620 -5.73 -20.49 17.02
N ALA A 621 -4.94 -20.42 15.94
CA ALA A 621 -4.49 -19.17 15.33
C ALA A 621 -5.09 -19.01 13.93
N HIS A 622 -5.50 -17.79 13.62
CA HIS A 622 -6.14 -17.34 12.39
C HIS A 622 -5.39 -16.13 11.82
N ILE A 623 -4.96 -16.26 10.57
CA ILE A 623 -4.41 -15.17 9.77
C ILE A 623 -5.16 -15.15 8.44
N LYS A 624 -5.80 -14.02 8.14
CA LYS A 624 -6.49 -13.79 6.86
C LYS A 624 -6.02 -12.49 6.26
N PHE A 625 -5.79 -12.50 4.96
CA PHE A 625 -5.42 -11.30 4.22
C PHE A 625 -6.06 -11.27 2.83
N THR A 626 -6.19 -10.08 2.28
CA THR A 626 -6.64 -9.87 0.90
C THR A 626 -5.43 -9.75 -0.02
N ALA A 627 -5.41 -10.56 -1.08
CA ALA A 627 -4.35 -10.63 -2.08
C ALA A 627 -4.87 -10.23 -3.47
N LEU A 628 -4.19 -9.32 -4.15
CA LEU A 628 -4.46 -8.95 -5.55
C LEU A 628 -3.43 -9.64 -6.44
N LEU A 629 -3.89 -10.37 -7.45
CA LEU A 629 -3.01 -11.11 -8.35
C LEU A 629 -2.63 -10.23 -9.53
N MET A 630 -1.52 -9.52 -9.43
CA MET A 630 -1.02 -8.64 -10.48
C MET A 630 -0.18 -9.43 -11.50
N PRO A 631 0.02 -8.91 -12.74
CA PRO A 631 0.85 -9.57 -13.75
C PRO A 631 2.31 -9.83 -13.31
N ASN A 632 2.81 -9.05 -12.34
CA ASN A 632 4.15 -9.22 -11.79
C ASN A 632 4.18 -10.09 -10.52
N GLY A 633 3.06 -10.47 -9.91
CA GLY A 633 3.04 -11.22 -8.65
C GLY A 633 1.82 -10.88 -7.80
N SER A 634 1.87 -11.24 -6.52
CA SER A 634 0.71 -11.11 -5.62
C SER A 634 0.90 -10.00 -4.60
N ASP A 635 -0.11 -9.15 -4.42
CA ASP A 635 -0.05 -7.98 -3.56
C ASP A 635 -0.93 -8.20 -2.34
N ARG A 636 -0.31 -8.32 -1.16
CA ARG A 636 -1.05 -8.36 0.10
C ARG A 636 -1.45 -6.93 0.48
N ILE A 637 -2.75 -6.63 0.48
CA ILE A 637 -3.26 -5.29 0.83
C ILE A 637 -3.78 -5.15 2.26
N THR A 638 -3.93 -6.27 2.98
CA THR A 638 -4.27 -6.26 4.40
C THR A 638 -3.29 -7.12 5.18
N SER A 639 -2.77 -6.60 6.29
CA SER A 639 -1.89 -7.34 7.20
C SER A 639 -1.80 -6.62 8.54
N HIS A 640 -1.32 -7.32 9.57
CA HIS A 640 -0.98 -6.74 10.85
C HIS A 640 0.30 -7.41 11.38
N ALA A 641 1.14 -6.62 12.06
CA ALA A 641 2.39 -7.11 12.62
C ALA A 641 2.12 -8.14 13.73
N LEU A 642 2.92 -9.20 13.77
CA LEU A 642 2.84 -10.18 14.85
C LEU A 642 3.54 -9.69 16.10
N GLN A 643 3.06 -10.15 17.25
CA GLN A 643 3.84 -10.10 18.49
C GLN A 643 5.15 -10.87 18.30
N GLU A 644 6.16 -10.51 19.08
CA GLU A 644 7.41 -11.26 19.11
C GLU A 644 7.13 -12.71 19.52
N LEU A 645 7.54 -13.67 18.69
CA LEU A 645 7.28 -15.09 18.90
C LEU A 645 8.60 -15.81 19.23
N SER A 646 8.55 -16.72 20.19
CA SER A 646 9.61 -17.67 20.50
C SER A 646 9.05 -19.10 20.43
N PRO A 647 8.80 -19.62 19.22
CA PRO A 647 8.30 -20.99 19.04
C PRO A 647 9.38 -22.00 19.46
N ALA A 648 8.95 -23.14 19.98
CA ALA A 648 9.84 -24.24 20.33
C ALA A 648 10.38 -24.98 19.09
N LYS A 649 9.71 -24.80 17.95
CA LYS A 649 10.03 -25.43 16.67
C LYS A 649 10.57 -24.42 15.66
N THR A 650 11.50 -24.88 14.85
CA THR A 650 12.09 -24.12 13.74
C THR A 650 11.93 -24.90 12.45
N ILE A 651 11.61 -24.21 11.36
CA ILE A 651 11.52 -24.77 10.00
C ILE A 651 12.89 -24.91 9.33
N ASP A 652 13.97 -24.85 10.09
CA ASP A 652 15.31 -24.81 9.53
C ASP A 652 15.72 -26.09 8.83
N ASP A 653 15.17 -27.21 9.25
CA ASP A 653 15.45 -28.53 8.69
C ASP A 653 14.46 -28.93 7.56
N GLU A 654 13.55 -28.03 7.17
CA GLU A 654 12.51 -28.30 6.16
C GLU A 654 12.84 -27.62 4.82
N PRO A 655 13.56 -28.30 3.89
CA PRO A 655 14.08 -27.69 2.67
C PRO A 655 12.97 -27.24 1.71
N GLU A 656 11.83 -27.94 1.71
CA GLU A 656 10.70 -27.60 0.85
C GLU A 656 10.03 -26.29 1.28
N ILE A 657 9.83 -26.10 2.59
CA ILE A 657 9.28 -24.85 3.16
C ILE A 657 10.22 -23.68 2.86
N LYS A 658 11.54 -23.88 3.05
CA LYS A 658 12.55 -22.86 2.69
C LYS A 658 12.50 -22.50 1.21
N THR A 659 12.29 -23.49 0.34
CA THR A 659 12.18 -23.27 -1.11
C THR A 659 10.95 -22.40 -1.42
N TRP A 660 9.81 -22.64 -0.78
CA TRP A 660 8.64 -21.79 -0.95
C TRP A 660 8.86 -20.38 -0.41
N LEU A 661 9.43 -20.22 0.79
CA LEU A 661 9.68 -18.91 1.38
C LEU A 661 10.70 -18.08 0.59
N ALA A 662 11.65 -18.74 -0.09
CA ALA A 662 12.60 -18.10 -0.99
C ALA A 662 11.97 -17.66 -2.33
N LEU A 663 10.75 -18.11 -2.67
CA LEU A 663 10.07 -17.61 -3.85
C LEU A 663 9.80 -16.11 -3.69
N PRO A 664 10.04 -15.31 -4.75
CA PRO A 664 9.70 -13.91 -4.71
C PRO A 664 8.18 -13.76 -4.76
N VAL A 665 7.66 -12.87 -3.92
CA VAL A 665 6.23 -12.46 -3.95
C VAL A 665 5.92 -11.72 -5.27
N LYS A 666 6.88 -10.94 -5.78
CA LYS A 666 6.82 -10.29 -7.09
C LYS A 666 8.01 -10.66 -7.98
N THR A 667 7.72 -11.07 -9.20
CA THR A 667 8.71 -11.33 -10.24
C THR A 667 9.30 -10.03 -10.77
N LYS A 668 10.64 -9.96 -10.86
CA LYS A 668 11.31 -8.91 -11.63
C LYS A 668 10.98 -9.11 -13.10
N LYS A 669 10.36 -8.13 -13.75
CA LYS A 669 10.04 -8.17 -15.18
C LYS A 669 11.32 -8.51 -15.97
N LYS A 670 11.36 -9.66 -16.64
CA LYS A 670 12.48 -9.99 -17.54
C LYS A 670 12.51 -8.91 -18.62
N GLY A 671 13.54 -8.06 -18.60
CA GLY A 671 13.82 -7.13 -19.68
C GLY A 671 13.77 -7.90 -21.00
N GLY A 672 13.00 -7.37 -21.96
CA GLY A 672 12.74 -8.01 -23.25
C GLY A 672 14.02 -8.30 -24.02
N GLY A 673 14.65 -9.43 -23.75
CA GLY A 673 15.76 -9.96 -24.52
C GLY A 673 15.23 -10.38 -25.88
N LYS A 674 15.64 -9.66 -26.93
CA LYS A 674 15.48 -10.04 -28.33
C LYS A 674 15.69 -11.55 -28.49
N LYS A 675 14.65 -12.28 -28.89
CA LYS A 675 14.78 -13.63 -29.46
C LYS A 675 15.71 -13.52 -30.67
N LYS A 676 16.97 -13.91 -30.48
CA LYS A 676 17.94 -14.09 -31.56
C LYS A 676 17.42 -15.28 -32.38
N LYS A 677 16.86 -15.00 -33.56
CA LYS A 677 16.49 -16.03 -34.55
C LYS A 677 17.78 -16.76 -34.97
N GLY A 678 18.08 -17.86 -34.31
CA GLY A 678 19.08 -18.83 -34.77
C GLY A 678 18.43 -19.76 -35.76
N LYS A 679 18.72 -19.57 -37.05
CA LYS A 679 18.54 -20.58 -38.10
C LYS A 679 19.41 -21.78 -37.72
N LYS A 680 18.81 -22.95 -37.46
CA LYS A 680 19.45 -24.25 -37.65
C LYS A 680 18.53 -25.09 -38.53
N GLY A 681 19.07 -25.52 -39.65
CA GLY A 681 18.37 -26.27 -40.68
C GLY A 681 18.05 -27.69 -40.23
N GLU A 682 16.95 -28.21 -40.76
CA GLU A 682 16.60 -29.62 -40.77
C GLU A 682 17.65 -30.44 -41.54
N SER A 683 18.00 -31.59 -40.97
CA SER A 683 18.32 -32.78 -41.75
C SER A 683 17.62 -33.96 -41.09
N CYS A 684 16.72 -34.58 -41.86
CA CYS A 684 15.88 -35.71 -41.53
C CYS A 684 16.68 -36.92 -41.03
N GLN A 685 16.15 -37.64 -40.04
CA GLN A 685 16.24 -39.10 -39.96
C GLN A 685 14.93 -39.62 -39.36
N ALA A 686 14.30 -40.53 -40.10
CA ALA A 686 13.05 -41.20 -39.79
C ALA A 686 13.30 -42.37 -38.83
N GLU A 687 12.38 -42.61 -37.91
CA GLU A 687 12.22 -43.93 -37.28
C GLU A 687 10.97 -44.62 -37.81
N PRO A 688 11.01 -45.95 -38.06
CA PRO A 688 9.87 -46.70 -38.56
C PRO A 688 8.96 -47.19 -37.42
N MET A 689 7.65 -47.20 -37.71
CA MET A 689 6.64 -47.93 -36.94
C MET A 689 6.83 -49.44 -37.14
N GLU A 690 6.99 -50.18 -36.06
CA GLU A 690 6.80 -51.63 -36.05
C GLU A 690 5.31 -51.95 -35.79
N GLY A 691 4.67 -52.56 -36.78
CA GLY A 691 3.44 -53.33 -36.64
C GLY A 691 3.77 -54.81 -36.81
N GLU A 692 3.25 -55.63 -35.89
CA GLU A 692 3.48 -57.07 -35.82
C GLU A 692 3.03 -57.87 -37.06
N PRO A 693 3.59 -59.08 -37.26
CA PRO A 693 3.59 -59.79 -38.53
C PRO A 693 2.44 -60.80 -38.67
N ASN A 694 2.02 -61.04 -39.91
CA ASN A 694 1.25 -62.21 -40.29
C ASN A 694 1.97 -63.01 -41.39
N VAL A 695 2.57 -64.13 -40.95
CA VAL A 695 2.53 -65.48 -41.52
C VAL A 695 2.49 -65.61 -43.06
N ALA A 696 3.55 -66.16 -43.67
CA ALA A 696 3.58 -67.51 -44.28
C ALA A 696 4.69 -67.71 -45.33
N GLU A 697 5.33 -68.88 -45.21
CA GLU A 697 5.94 -69.74 -46.25
C GLU A 697 7.42 -69.61 -46.67
N SER A 698 8.06 -70.78 -46.58
CA SER A 698 9.38 -71.28 -47.02
C SER A 698 10.63 -70.94 -46.21
#